data_AF-A0A7X9GLB7-F1
#
_entry.id   AF-A0A7X9GLB7-F1
#
_cell.length_a   1.000
_cell.length_b   1.000
_cell.length_c   1.000
_cell.angle_alpha   90.00
_cell.angle_beta   90.00
_cell.angle_gamma   90.00
#
_symmetry.space_group_name_H-M   'P 1'
#
loop_
_entity.id
_entity.type
_entity.pdbx_description
1 polymer ?
#
loop_
_entity_poly.entity_id
_entity_poly.type
_entity_poly.pdbx_seq_one_letter_code
_entity_poly.pdbx_strand_id
1 'polypeptide(L)'
;MKRVLVSLLISTLVLLGASALASNTGQPILNNPSFEMEILEEDIQMYKAERTDEKASDGNYSIKIGMAKPSDPQQIPMWLYNYGKGMIGTTIRNVKPNTTYQVQMDLWNETGVKMSTGVLDIQGQDTKSPWQLLSDIKGHHSISTEWTTRVHTITTGPRTSEIYAFAYTEWTGDKAGAGLFYIDNIRIEEVSTDNITASFVDYDPSTINDFPQTIPAIQKFERTNAGNFNLDRQKQVFSTDKFSYAKTKYLADAMVSKGIIADYTIMTINDINQGKGIVVFKKPINFKLPNKVAKMPCAVDAYQIDIYEDKVVIYANDIEGIQNGTMTILQAFSQRSALPAGSVHDYTDQIIRGLQVDSGRRYYSISWLKEQIEQMAYYKQNRLQLRLKDNEGIRFDSKIAPQMVDKKGGYWTEEEIKELVEFAREFNIEVVPEVDFPGHSEQEAIFFPVEWRLSESSRGLDFSREDVRQYMFAIYKEAIELFDAKTIHIGGDEYFQTRNLGSTDNLAAWAQTVTGDSSATAYDALILFFNEAASKIRETYPNIDILVWNDNIMALDGAAKLDPTIIIDFWAGGFYGSITPEDAVDAGYSIMSSSSGLYHDLWPQNNAGKLDRPLPKVLFEAWDRYSYSYGSYGPEDDRPLTTGAQKNKSLGQMFPIWDDAHGYVSEYILSRTLMPRYAVFAYKTWGADYALTASYSQFERLLFALGTPRSGMREHVTVNYTEADALKIMENIQKALVDLTDTTNAQRLYGKLDEIQKDISQYADENGFYTGITSEVINLYENLPYVSDA
;
A
#
# COMPACT_ATOMS: atom_id res chain seq x y z
N MET A 1 -54.44 17.43 -37.31
CA MET A 1 -53.97 17.73 -35.95
C MET A 1 -52.99 16.64 -35.52
N LYS A 2 -51.71 17.01 -35.37
CA LYS A 2 -50.56 16.36 -34.67
C LYS A 2 -50.32 14.85 -34.93
N ARG A 3 -49.29 14.30 -35.62
CA ARG A 3 -47.84 14.61 -35.84
C ARG A 3 -47.13 15.01 -34.53
N VAL A 4 -46.12 14.29 -34.04
CA VAL A 4 -44.73 14.26 -34.55
C VAL A 4 -43.90 13.19 -33.80
N LEU A 5 -43.04 12.46 -34.55
CA LEU A 5 -41.82 11.75 -34.11
C LEU A 5 -40.93 12.62 -33.22
N VAL A 6 -40.40 12.10 -32.12
CA VAL A 6 -39.13 12.61 -31.57
C VAL A 6 -38.22 11.44 -31.23
N SER A 7 -37.33 11.14 -32.17
CA SER A 7 -35.96 10.73 -31.85
C SER A 7 -35.34 11.82 -30.98
N LEU A 8 -34.82 11.49 -29.81
CA LEU A 8 -33.79 12.32 -29.19
C LEU A 8 -32.63 11.44 -28.72
N LEU A 9 -31.45 11.89 -29.14
CA LEU A 9 -30.13 11.41 -28.81
C LEU A 9 -30.01 11.01 -27.33
N ILE A 10 -29.56 9.79 -27.07
CA ILE A 10 -28.75 9.52 -25.87
C ILE A 10 -27.34 9.97 -26.24
N SER A 11 -27.12 11.28 -26.16
CA SER A 11 -25.81 11.90 -26.19
C SER A 11 -25.26 11.91 -24.76
N THR A 12 -24.20 11.12 -24.57
CA THR A 12 -23.00 11.48 -23.80
C THR A 12 -23.20 12.24 -22.49
N LEU A 13 -23.12 11.52 -21.38
CA LEU A 13 -22.43 11.96 -20.16
C LEU A 13 -21.80 10.73 -19.49
N VAL A 14 -20.80 10.18 -20.18
CA VAL A 14 -19.67 9.56 -19.47
C VAL A 14 -18.89 10.75 -18.93
N LEU A 15 -18.97 11.01 -17.62
CA LEU A 15 -17.95 11.82 -16.97
C LEU A 15 -16.64 11.04 -17.07
N LEU A 16 -15.93 11.29 -18.17
CA LEU A 16 -14.49 11.14 -18.23
C LEU A 16 -13.95 12.00 -17.08
N GLY A 17 -13.37 11.35 -16.09
CA GLY A 17 -12.44 11.97 -15.15
C GLY A 17 -11.24 12.49 -15.94
N ALA A 18 -11.42 13.66 -16.54
CA ALA A 18 -10.32 14.50 -16.96
C ALA A 18 -9.99 15.37 -15.76
N SER A 19 -8.99 14.95 -15.01
CA SER A 19 -8.20 15.84 -14.15
C SER A 19 -7.90 17.12 -14.92
N ALA A 20 -8.49 18.23 -14.49
CA ALA A 20 -8.17 19.53 -15.03
C ALA A 20 -6.68 19.78 -14.82
N LEU A 21 -5.95 19.87 -15.93
CA LEU A 21 -4.57 20.35 -15.97
C LEU A 21 -4.51 21.71 -15.25
N ALA A 22 -3.86 21.74 -14.10
CA ALA A 22 -3.56 22.97 -13.39
C ALA A 22 -2.64 23.85 -14.26
N SER A 23 -2.92 25.15 -14.24
CA SER A 23 -2.28 26.19 -15.04
C SER A 23 -0.77 26.27 -14.87
N ASN A 24 -0.06 26.32 -15.99
CA ASN A 24 1.39 26.39 -16.13
C ASN A 24 1.95 27.80 -15.80
N THR A 25 1.84 28.24 -14.55
CA THR A 25 2.51 29.44 -14.04
C THR A 25 3.61 28.97 -13.09
N GLY A 26 4.87 28.99 -13.49
CA GLY A 26 6.04 28.47 -12.73
C GLY A 26 6.36 29.21 -11.41
N GLN A 27 5.35 29.47 -10.57
CA GLN A 27 5.45 29.95 -9.20
C GLN A 27 4.84 28.88 -8.28
N PRO A 28 5.38 28.67 -7.06
CA PRO A 28 4.71 27.89 -6.03
C PRO A 28 3.29 28.44 -5.86
N ILE A 29 2.28 27.60 -6.01
CA ILE A 29 0.89 28.03 -5.86
C ILE A 29 0.61 28.10 -4.36
N LEU A 30 0.48 29.33 -3.84
CA LEU A 30 -0.27 29.73 -2.64
C LEU A 30 -0.02 31.23 -2.37
N ASN A 31 -0.71 32.10 -3.10
CA ASN A 31 -0.86 33.53 -2.78
C ASN A 31 -2.20 33.79 -2.06
N ASN A 32 -2.32 33.25 -0.84
CA ASN A 32 -3.44 33.41 0.10
C ASN A 32 -4.79 32.94 -0.45
N PRO A 33 -5.47 32.04 0.29
CA PRO A 33 -6.79 32.47 0.74
C PRO A 33 -7.23 31.81 2.06
N SER A 34 -8.19 32.38 2.77
CA SER A 34 -9.21 31.53 3.41
C SER A 34 -9.62 30.49 2.38
N PHE A 35 -9.74 29.20 2.70
CA PHE A 35 -9.58 28.09 1.75
C PHE A 35 -10.47 28.08 0.44
N GLU A 36 -11.18 29.16 0.08
CA GLU A 36 -12.06 29.41 -1.06
C GLU A 36 -11.36 29.76 -2.39
N MET A 37 -10.11 30.24 -2.44
CA MET A 37 -9.61 30.87 -3.69
C MET A 37 -8.39 30.26 -4.38
N GLU A 38 -7.69 29.26 -3.82
CA GLU A 38 -6.43 28.76 -4.43
C GLU A 38 -6.07 27.31 -4.07
N ILE A 39 -6.69 26.72 -3.05
CA ILE A 39 -6.63 25.29 -2.79
C ILE A 39 -7.98 24.73 -3.25
N LEU A 40 -7.97 23.76 -4.17
CA LEU A 40 -9.20 23.10 -4.58
C LEU A 40 -9.84 22.43 -3.36
N GLU A 41 -11.16 22.53 -3.20
CA GLU A 41 -11.85 22.00 -2.01
C GLU A 41 -11.56 20.51 -1.80
N GLU A 42 -11.40 19.77 -2.90
CA GLU A 42 -11.00 18.37 -2.97
C GLU A 42 -9.55 18.07 -2.51
N ASP A 43 -8.66 19.06 -2.47
CA ASP A 43 -7.27 18.89 -2.02
C ASP A 43 -7.12 19.00 -0.48
N ILE A 44 -8.19 19.36 0.24
CA ILE A 44 -8.21 19.50 1.69
C ILE A 44 -8.85 18.27 2.32
N GLN A 45 -8.06 17.52 3.09
CA GLN A 45 -8.58 16.38 3.81
C GLN A 45 -8.96 16.77 5.25
N MET A 46 -10.17 16.40 5.64
CA MET A 46 -10.71 16.58 6.98
C MET A 46 -11.08 15.23 7.57
N TYR A 47 -10.51 14.89 8.73
CA TYR A 47 -10.93 13.73 9.51
C TYR A 47 -11.35 14.20 10.89
N LYS A 48 -12.61 13.91 11.27
CA LYS A 48 -13.25 14.47 12.48
C LYS A 48 -13.03 15.99 12.60
N ALA A 49 -13.12 16.66 11.46
CA ALA A 49 -12.98 18.10 11.27
C ALA A 49 -14.05 18.60 10.29
N GLU A 50 -14.45 19.87 10.45
CA GLU A 50 -15.48 20.49 9.62
C GLU A 50 -15.14 21.96 9.32
N ARG A 51 -15.55 22.44 8.15
CA ARG A 51 -15.54 23.86 7.81
C ARG A 51 -16.65 24.57 8.58
N THR A 52 -16.38 25.75 9.12
CA THR A 52 -17.35 26.51 9.92
C THR A 52 -17.06 28.01 9.84
N ASP A 53 -18.08 28.85 9.96
CA ASP A 53 -17.95 30.30 10.11
C ASP A 53 -17.49 30.71 11.53
N GLU A 54 -17.51 29.79 12.49
CA GLU A 54 -16.99 30.02 13.83
C GLU A 54 -15.51 30.42 13.79
N LYS A 55 -15.15 31.48 14.53
CA LYS A 55 -13.77 31.99 14.70
C LYS A 55 -13.05 32.42 13.41
N ALA A 56 -13.65 32.34 12.22
CA ALA A 56 -13.04 32.74 10.94
C ALA A 56 -12.37 34.12 11.02
N SER A 57 -11.07 34.18 10.73
CA SER A 57 -10.29 35.41 10.88
C SER A 57 -10.65 36.48 9.84
N ASP A 58 -11.11 36.06 8.67
CA ASP A 58 -11.59 36.91 7.58
C ASP A 58 -13.13 37.00 7.48
N GLY A 59 -13.84 36.25 8.32
CA GLY A 59 -15.30 36.19 8.36
C GLY A 59 -15.96 35.21 7.37
N ASN A 60 -15.20 34.44 6.60
CA ASN A 60 -15.75 33.44 5.68
C ASN A 60 -15.86 32.07 6.36
N TYR A 61 -14.73 31.45 6.71
CA TYR A 61 -14.70 30.20 7.46
C TYR A 61 -13.31 29.90 8.04
N SER A 62 -13.30 29.11 9.11
CA SER A 62 -12.14 28.41 9.65
C SER A 62 -12.40 26.90 9.62
N ILE A 63 -11.40 26.12 10.05
CA ILE A 63 -11.55 24.67 10.16
C ILE A 63 -11.49 24.25 11.61
N LYS A 64 -12.60 23.66 12.06
CA LYS A 64 -12.82 23.20 13.42
C LYS A 64 -12.45 21.73 13.53
N ILE A 65 -11.59 21.39 14.48
CA ILE A 65 -10.96 20.07 14.58
C ILE A 65 -11.17 19.49 15.97
N GLY A 66 -11.60 18.23 16.02
CA GLY A 66 -11.85 17.50 17.27
C GLY A 66 -13.23 17.77 17.86
N MET A 67 -13.43 17.30 19.10
CA MET A 67 -14.68 17.46 19.82
C MET A 67 -14.41 17.79 21.29
N ALA A 68 -15.14 18.78 21.82
CA ALA A 68 -15.17 19.02 23.25
C ALA A 68 -15.73 17.80 23.99
N LYS A 69 -15.18 17.53 25.18
CA LYS A 69 -15.65 16.45 26.04
C LYS A 69 -17.14 16.66 26.40
N PRO A 70 -18.01 15.66 26.21
CA PRO A 70 -19.42 15.78 26.56
C PRO A 70 -19.61 15.82 28.08
N SER A 71 -20.73 16.43 28.50
CA SER A 71 -21.12 16.53 29.91
C SER A 71 -21.46 15.17 30.55
N ASP A 72 -21.99 14.23 29.77
CA ASP A 72 -22.25 12.84 30.17
C ASP A 72 -21.51 11.82 29.26
N PRO A 73 -20.32 11.35 29.68
CA PRO A 73 -19.54 10.33 28.99
C PRO A 73 -20.21 8.96 28.78
N GLN A 74 -21.33 8.66 29.47
CA GLN A 74 -21.99 7.36 29.34
C GLN A 74 -22.92 7.28 28.13
N GLN A 75 -23.29 8.43 27.54
CA GLN A 75 -24.21 8.50 26.40
C GLN A 75 -23.51 8.62 25.05
N ILE A 76 -22.20 8.90 25.05
CA ILE A 76 -21.40 9.14 23.86
C ILE A 76 -20.13 8.28 23.98
N PRO A 77 -19.89 7.33 23.06
CA PRO A 77 -18.69 6.52 23.07
C PRO A 77 -17.43 7.37 23.25
N MET A 78 -16.53 6.95 24.15
CA MET A 78 -15.39 7.76 24.54
C MET A 78 -14.45 8.06 23.36
N TRP A 79 -14.41 7.20 22.36
CA TRP A 79 -13.64 7.42 21.15
C TRP A 79 -14.13 8.62 20.33
N LEU A 80 -15.38 9.09 20.46
CA LEU A 80 -15.85 10.27 19.73
C LEU A 80 -15.13 11.56 20.15
N TYR A 81 -14.61 11.60 21.37
CA TYR A 81 -14.02 12.81 21.93
C TYR A 81 -12.65 12.60 22.59
N ASN A 82 -12.21 11.37 22.90
CA ASN A 82 -10.89 11.09 23.52
C ASN A 82 -9.94 10.26 22.64
N TYR A 83 -10.45 9.34 21.83
CA TYR A 83 -9.61 8.44 20.99
C TYR A 83 -9.70 8.77 19.49
N GLY A 84 -10.71 9.51 19.06
CA GLY A 84 -10.93 9.96 17.69
C GLY A 84 -10.27 11.30 17.47
N LYS A 85 -8.98 11.27 17.13
CA LYS A 85 -8.21 12.47 16.89
C LYS A 85 -8.70 13.15 15.61
N GLY A 86 -8.83 14.46 15.67
CA GLY A 86 -9.16 15.27 14.50
C GLY A 86 -7.90 15.72 13.78
N MET A 87 -7.96 15.85 12.47
CA MET A 87 -6.87 16.38 11.67
C MET A 87 -7.35 17.20 10.47
N ILE A 88 -6.45 18.06 9.97
CA ILE A 88 -6.51 18.66 8.64
C ILE A 88 -5.14 18.60 7.96
N GLY A 89 -5.15 18.37 6.66
CA GLY A 89 -3.96 18.54 5.85
C GLY A 89 -4.28 18.94 4.42
N THR A 90 -3.30 19.58 3.79
CA THR A 90 -3.37 20.11 2.44
C THR A 90 -2.04 19.94 1.71
N THR A 91 -2.10 19.69 0.41
CA THR A 91 -0.91 19.54 -0.43
C THR A 91 -0.57 20.86 -1.11
N ILE A 92 0.68 21.30 -0.98
CA ILE A 92 1.23 22.46 -1.67
C ILE A 92 2.03 21.95 -2.88
N ARG A 93 1.60 22.31 -4.08
CA ARG A 93 2.16 21.83 -5.35
C ARG A 93 3.08 22.87 -6.00
N ASN A 94 3.87 22.41 -6.98
CA ASN A 94 4.80 23.23 -7.77
C ASN A 94 5.88 23.93 -6.92
N VAL A 95 6.30 23.30 -5.82
CA VAL A 95 7.49 23.73 -5.11
C VAL A 95 8.73 23.41 -5.94
N LYS A 96 9.74 24.27 -5.87
CA LYS A 96 11.00 24.08 -6.59
C LYS A 96 11.86 23.06 -5.84
N PRO A 97 12.63 22.20 -6.55
CA PRO A 97 13.63 21.34 -5.92
C PRO A 97 14.76 22.14 -5.26
N ASN A 98 15.31 21.62 -4.16
CA ASN A 98 16.42 22.24 -3.41
C ASN A 98 16.13 23.69 -2.93
N THR A 99 14.87 23.99 -2.63
CA THR A 99 14.40 25.33 -2.24
C THR A 99 13.87 25.32 -0.81
N THR A 100 14.28 26.31 -0.03
CA THR A 100 13.81 26.54 1.33
C THR A 100 12.55 27.39 1.32
N TYR A 101 11.51 26.91 2.01
CA TYR A 101 10.22 27.56 2.17
C TYR A 101 9.90 27.80 3.66
N GLN A 102 9.17 28.88 3.95
CA GLN A 102 8.47 29.09 5.21
C GLN A 102 6.97 28.90 5.02
N VAL A 103 6.36 27.98 5.77
CA VAL A 103 4.92 27.71 5.79
C VAL A 103 4.32 28.23 7.10
N GLN A 104 3.31 29.08 7.02
CA GLN A 104 2.67 29.71 8.17
C GLN A 104 1.23 29.23 8.32
N MET A 105 0.76 29.06 9.57
CA MET A 105 -0.60 28.62 9.90
C MET A 105 -1.14 29.41 11.09
N ASP A 106 -2.34 29.96 11.00
CA ASP A 106 -2.99 30.63 12.13
C ASP A 106 -3.81 29.61 12.93
N LEU A 107 -3.69 29.62 14.26
CA LEU A 107 -4.30 28.65 15.17
C LEU A 107 -5.03 29.31 16.34
N TRP A 108 -6.16 28.74 16.72
CA TRP A 108 -6.90 29.07 17.95
C TRP A 108 -7.25 27.80 18.73
N ASN A 109 -6.66 27.61 19.91
CA ASN A 109 -6.94 26.44 20.76
C ASN A 109 -8.00 26.75 21.82
N GLU A 110 -9.25 26.35 21.58
CA GLU A 110 -10.39 26.72 22.42
C GLU A 110 -10.37 26.02 23.79
N THR A 111 -9.83 24.81 23.85
CA THR A 111 -9.97 23.93 25.03
C THR A 111 -8.65 23.59 25.71
N GLY A 112 -7.51 24.00 25.13
CA GLY A 112 -6.18 23.60 25.60
C GLY A 112 -5.82 22.17 25.20
N VAL A 113 -6.43 21.63 24.14
CA VAL A 113 -6.10 20.29 23.63
C VAL A 113 -4.63 20.24 23.23
N LYS A 114 -3.95 19.12 23.49
CA LYS A 114 -2.61 18.91 22.96
C LYS A 114 -2.72 18.73 21.44
N MET A 115 -2.08 19.61 20.67
CA MET A 115 -2.13 19.58 19.20
C MET A 115 -0.75 19.86 18.60
N SER A 116 -0.54 19.36 17.39
CA SER A 116 0.69 19.53 16.62
C SER A 116 0.39 20.02 15.22
N THR A 117 1.31 20.81 14.66
CA THR A 117 1.29 21.27 13.26
C THR A 117 2.63 20.98 12.62
N GLY A 118 2.68 20.82 11.30
CA GLY A 118 3.93 20.64 10.59
C GLY A 118 3.82 20.58 9.08
N VAL A 119 4.96 20.31 8.45
CA VAL A 119 5.12 20.19 6.99
C VAL A 119 5.99 18.97 6.67
N LEU A 120 5.61 18.22 5.64
CA LEU A 120 6.27 17.02 5.15
C LEU A 120 6.72 17.22 3.70
N ASP A 121 7.97 16.90 3.39
CA ASP A 121 8.41 16.69 2.01
C ASP A 121 8.07 15.25 1.58
N ILE A 122 7.12 15.13 0.65
CA ILE A 122 6.56 13.88 0.16
C ILE A 122 7.43 13.26 -0.93
N GLN A 123 8.64 13.73 -1.21
CA GLN A 123 9.54 13.14 -2.21
C GLN A 123 11.01 13.08 -1.76
N GLY A 124 11.36 13.84 -0.71
CA GLY A 124 12.52 13.64 0.16
C GLY A 124 13.89 13.83 -0.49
N GLN A 125 14.94 13.47 0.26
CA GLN A 125 16.34 13.56 -0.17
C GLN A 125 16.91 12.17 -0.48
N ASP A 126 17.70 12.06 -1.55
CA ASP A 126 18.17 10.76 -2.04
C ASP A 126 19.02 9.96 -1.03
N THR A 127 19.02 8.63 -1.24
CA THR A 127 19.79 7.53 -0.66
C THR A 127 19.46 7.08 0.76
N LYS A 128 18.72 7.88 1.53
CA LYS A 128 18.32 7.50 2.88
C LYS A 128 16.82 7.51 3.06
N SER A 129 16.09 8.57 2.76
CA SER A 129 14.62 8.53 2.89
C SER A 129 13.93 9.23 1.72
N PRO A 130 13.01 8.56 1.00
CA PRO A 130 12.18 9.23 0.00
C PRO A 130 11.24 10.25 0.63
N TRP A 131 11.14 10.34 1.96
CA TRP A 131 10.33 11.33 2.66
C TRP A 131 11.25 12.07 3.62
N GLN A 132 11.39 13.38 3.45
CA GLN A 132 12.01 14.19 4.48
C GLN A 132 10.90 14.76 5.36
N LEU A 133 10.57 13.99 6.40
CA LEU A 133 9.94 14.60 7.57
C LEU A 133 11.08 15.10 8.43
N LEU A 134 11.24 16.42 8.56
CA LEU A 134 12.00 17.04 9.67
C LEU A 134 12.08 18.56 9.54
N SER A 135 11.48 19.27 10.52
CA SER A 135 12.18 20.30 11.32
C SER A 135 11.32 21.02 12.38
N ASP A 136 9.99 21.13 12.27
CA ASP A 136 9.21 22.10 13.08
C ASP A 136 7.87 21.58 13.68
N ILE A 137 7.71 20.29 14.04
CA ILE A 137 6.50 19.88 14.78
C ILE A 137 6.38 20.71 16.06
N LYS A 138 5.42 21.64 16.07
CA LYS A 138 5.21 22.60 17.17
C LYS A 138 3.98 22.18 17.95
N GLY A 139 4.23 21.58 19.11
CA GLY A 139 3.19 21.26 20.08
C GLY A 139 2.58 22.52 20.70
N HIS A 140 1.27 22.50 20.92
CA HIS A 140 0.51 23.52 21.64
C HIS A 140 -0.48 22.85 22.58
N HIS A 141 -0.56 23.31 23.83
CA HIS A 141 -1.51 22.77 24.84
C HIS A 141 -2.12 23.86 25.73
N SER A 142 -1.91 25.14 25.42
CA SER A 142 -2.54 26.25 26.14
C SER A 142 -3.90 26.59 25.52
N ILE A 143 -4.82 27.09 26.33
CA ILE A 143 -6.03 27.75 25.82
C ILE A 143 -5.60 29.08 25.19
N SER A 144 -6.10 29.38 23.98
CA SER A 144 -5.88 30.63 23.28
C SER A 144 -7.06 31.59 23.48
N THR A 145 -6.76 32.86 23.71
CA THR A 145 -7.76 33.96 23.72
C THR A 145 -7.70 34.83 22.47
N GLU A 146 -6.72 34.58 21.60
CA GLU A 146 -6.49 35.25 20.33
C GLU A 146 -5.86 34.26 19.32
N TRP A 147 -5.93 34.59 18.03
CA TRP A 147 -5.27 33.82 16.98
C TRP A 147 -3.74 33.91 17.12
N THR A 148 -3.06 32.77 16.95
CA THR A 148 -1.59 32.68 17.01
C THR A 148 -1.03 32.07 15.74
N THR A 149 0.00 32.66 15.16
CA THR A 149 0.63 32.14 13.94
C THR A 149 1.79 31.19 14.30
N ARG A 150 1.82 30.03 13.65
CA ARG A 150 2.95 29.09 13.65
C ARG A 150 3.65 29.12 12.32
N VAL A 151 4.98 29.09 12.35
CA VAL A 151 5.85 29.11 11.16
C VAL A 151 6.69 27.83 11.13
N HIS A 152 6.74 27.17 10.00
CA HIS A 152 7.51 25.94 9.72
C HIS A 152 8.50 26.21 8.60
N THR A 153 9.77 25.83 8.74
CA THR A 153 10.78 26.00 7.68
C THR A 153 11.19 24.65 7.11
N ILE A 154 11.06 24.46 5.78
CA ILE A 154 11.43 23.22 5.10
C ILE A 154 12.29 23.49 3.87
N THR A 155 13.29 22.64 3.62
CA THR A 155 14.06 22.63 2.37
C THR A 155 13.68 21.41 1.57
N THR A 156 13.16 21.62 0.35
CA THR A 156 12.73 20.54 -0.55
C THR A 156 13.92 19.75 -1.07
N GLY A 157 13.72 18.45 -1.30
CA GLY A 157 14.70 17.60 -1.95
C GLY A 157 14.89 17.86 -3.45
N PRO A 158 15.87 17.20 -4.09
CA PRO A 158 16.22 17.43 -5.50
C PRO A 158 15.19 16.90 -6.51
N ARG A 159 14.23 16.08 -6.05
CA ARG A 159 13.13 15.57 -6.89
C ARG A 159 11.79 16.19 -6.52
N THR A 160 11.72 16.91 -5.41
CA THR A 160 10.47 17.36 -4.77
C THR A 160 9.74 18.43 -5.57
N SER A 161 8.51 18.11 -5.94
CA SER A 161 7.54 19.03 -6.56
C SER A 161 6.32 19.32 -5.69
N GLU A 162 6.18 18.65 -4.54
CA GLU A 162 5.04 18.79 -3.62
C GLU A 162 5.49 18.67 -2.14
N ILE A 163 4.89 19.49 -1.27
CA ILE A 163 4.99 19.36 0.19
C ILE A 163 3.59 19.26 0.80
N TYR A 164 3.48 18.67 1.99
CA TYR A 164 2.21 18.47 2.69
C TYR A 164 2.20 19.22 4.02
N ALA A 165 1.26 20.14 4.17
CA ALA A 165 1.03 20.88 5.40
C ALA A 165 -0.12 20.23 6.19
N PHE A 166 0.04 20.07 7.50
CA PHE A 166 -0.97 19.40 8.33
C PHE A 166 -1.01 19.92 9.77
N ALA A 167 -2.09 19.56 10.44
CA ALA A 167 -2.31 19.81 11.85
C ALA A 167 -3.30 18.81 12.45
N TYR A 168 -3.10 18.45 13.72
CA TYR A 168 -3.90 17.40 14.35
C TYR A 168 -3.92 17.48 15.89
N THR A 169 -4.91 16.83 16.52
CA THR A 169 -4.93 16.60 17.98
C THR A 169 -4.04 15.44 18.38
N GLU A 170 -3.13 15.62 19.33
CA GLU A 170 -2.23 14.58 19.83
C GLU A 170 -2.93 13.63 20.82
N TRP A 171 -2.46 12.39 20.87
CA TRP A 171 -2.81 11.49 21.96
C TRP A 171 -2.12 11.90 23.26
N THR A 172 -2.85 11.91 24.36
CA THR A 172 -2.26 12.04 25.70
C THR A 172 -2.47 10.80 26.56
N GLY A 173 -3.16 9.78 26.04
CA GLY A 173 -3.52 8.58 26.78
C GLY A 173 -4.50 8.82 27.94
N ASP A 174 -4.85 10.04 28.28
CA ASP A 174 -5.77 10.37 29.37
C ASP A 174 -6.95 11.22 28.85
N LYS A 175 -7.86 11.61 29.76
CA LYS A 175 -9.01 12.46 29.42
C LYS A 175 -8.59 13.88 28.96
N ALA A 176 -7.30 14.21 28.93
CA ALA A 176 -6.78 15.50 28.46
C ALA A 176 -6.64 15.56 26.93
N GLY A 177 -6.79 14.43 26.22
CA GLY A 177 -6.78 14.38 24.76
C GLY A 177 -8.07 14.89 24.12
N ALA A 178 -9.16 15.04 24.90
CA ALA A 178 -10.38 15.67 24.42
C ALA A 178 -10.23 17.17 24.29
N GLY A 179 -10.59 17.67 23.11
CA GLY A 179 -10.78 19.08 22.93
C GLY A 179 -10.93 19.48 21.46
N LEU A 180 -10.94 20.79 21.31
CA LEU A 180 -11.31 21.53 20.13
C LEU A 180 -10.28 22.63 19.88
N PHE A 181 -9.87 22.75 18.62
CA PHE A 181 -9.11 23.88 18.13
C PHE A 181 -9.53 24.23 16.70
N TYR A 182 -9.10 25.41 16.24
CA TYR A 182 -9.40 25.97 14.93
C TYR A 182 -8.12 26.33 14.19
N ILE A 183 -8.15 26.20 12.86
CA ILE A 183 -7.07 26.62 11.95
C ILE A 183 -7.63 27.56 10.90
N ASP A 184 -6.81 28.54 10.54
CA ASP A 184 -7.08 29.46 9.45
C ASP A 184 -5.78 29.87 8.72
N ASN A 185 -5.92 30.49 7.54
CA ASN A 185 -4.88 31.11 6.71
C ASN A 185 -3.53 30.35 6.62
N ILE A 186 -3.49 29.25 5.85
CA ILE A 186 -2.22 28.57 5.54
C ILE A 186 -1.48 29.35 4.43
N ARG A 187 -0.24 29.77 4.67
CA ARG A 187 0.57 30.61 3.76
C ARG A 187 1.95 29.98 3.49
N ILE A 188 2.57 30.23 2.33
CA ILE A 188 3.94 29.79 2.01
C ILE A 188 4.78 30.94 1.43
N GLU A 189 6.07 30.98 1.76
CA GLU A 189 7.04 31.94 1.25
C GLU A 189 8.34 31.23 0.84
N GLU A 190 8.85 31.52 -0.36
CA GLU A 190 10.17 31.07 -0.82
C GLU A 190 11.28 31.91 -0.17
N VAL A 191 12.23 31.25 0.51
CA VAL A 191 13.32 31.91 1.26
C VAL A 191 14.63 31.91 0.49
N SER A 192 15.04 30.74 -0.03
CA SER A 192 16.30 30.56 -0.76
C SER A 192 16.28 29.31 -1.64
N THR A 193 17.11 29.26 -2.67
CA THR A 193 17.30 28.06 -3.51
C THR A 193 18.78 27.72 -3.58
N ASP A 194 19.15 26.48 -3.27
CA ASP A 194 20.53 26.00 -3.25
C ASP A 194 20.87 25.17 -4.50
N ASN A 195 22.09 25.33 -5.01
CA ASN A 195 22.63 24.47 -6.06
C ASN A 195 23.20 23.19 -5.44
N ILE A 196 22.35 22.19 -5.20
CA ILE A 196 22.79 20.86 -4.73
C ILE A 196 22.88 19.91 -5.92
N THR A 197 24.03 19.24 -6.08
CA THR A 197 24.21 18.17 -7.06
C THR A 197 23.40 16.94 -6.63
N ALA A 198 22.40 16.57 -7.43
CA ALA A 198 21.72 15.30 -7.27
C ALA A 198 22.70 14.13 -7.48
N SER A 199 22.35 13.01 -6.89
CA SER A 199 23.05 11.74 -6.95
C SER A 199 22.80 10.98 -8.25
N PHE A 200 23.71 10.06 -8.53
CA PHE A 200 23.74 9.31 -9.77
C PHE A 200 22.56 8.35 -9.95
N VAL A 201 21.82 8.46 -11.07
CA VAL A 201 20.80 7.47 -11.47
C VAL A 201 21.40 6.52 -12.51
N ASP A 202 21.57 5.26 -12.12
CA ASP A 202 22.21 4.26 -12.97
C ASP A 202 21.27 3.71 -14.06
N TYR A 203 21.83 3.47 -15.25
CA TYR A 203 21.17 2.85 -16.40
C TYR A 203 22.06 1.76 -16.97
N ASP A 204 21.54 0.53 -17.00
CA ASP A 204 22.21 -0.61 -17.61
C ASP A 204 21.65 -0.90 -19.02
N PRO A 205 22.37 -0.51 -20.09
CA PRO A 205 21.94 -0.74 -21.47
C PRO A 205 22.05 -2.21 -21.93
N SER A 206 22.72 -3.08 -21.17
CA SER A 206 22.96 -4.47 -21.59
C SER A 206 21.70 -5.33 -21.67
N THR A 207 20.61 -4.88 -21.04
CA THR A 207 19.31 -5.59 -20.98
C THR A 207 18.42 -5.38 -22.21
N ILE A 208 18.89 -4.67 -23.24
CA ILE A 208 18.10 -4.45 -24.46
C ILE A 208 17.81 -5.75 -25.22
N ASN A 209 18.71 -6.73 -25.10
CA ASN A 209 18.59 -8.04 -25.74
C ASN A 209 17.76 -9.04 -24.94
N ASP A 210 17.29 -8.66 -23.77
CA ASP A 210 16.47 -9.47 -22.91
C ASP A 210 15.02 -8.95 -22.91
N PHE A 211 14.13 -9.72 -22.32
CA PHE A 211 12.80 -9.22 -21.98
C PHE A 211 12.93 -8.01 -21.03
N PRO A 212 12.13 -6.94 -21.21
CA PRO A 212 12.18 -5.78 -20.34
C PRO A 212 12.00 -6.16 -18.86
N GLN A 213 12.74 -5.50 -17.97
CA GLN A 213 12.59 -5.76 -16.54
C GLN A 213 11.19 -5.37 -16.05
N THR A 214 10.68 -6.10 -15.06
CA THR A 214 9.35 -5.88 -14.48
C THR A 214 9.42 -5.81 -12.96
N ILE A 215 8.38 -5.27 -12.33
CA ILE A 215 8.15 -5.29 -10.88
C ILE A 215 6.81 -6.00 -10.60
N PRO A 216 6.83 -7.20 -9.99
CA PRO A 216 8.01 -7.98 -9.66
C PRO A 216 8.74 -8.54 -10.89
N ALA A 217 10.01 -8.87 -10.72
CA ALA A 217 10.83 -9.55 -11.72
C ALA A 217 10.22 -10.92 -12.10
N ILE A 218 10.26 -11.26 -13.40
CA ILE A 218 9.89 -12.60 -13.89
C ILE A 218 10.86 -13.67 -13.36
N GLN A 219 10.56 -14.96 -13.45
CA GLN A 219 11.53 -15.99 -13.05
C GLN A 219 12.60 -16.24 -14.13
N LYS A 220 12.21 -16.24 -15.40
CA LYS A 220 13.12 -16.54 -16.52
C LYS A 220 12.60 -16.01 -17.86
N PHE A 221 13.53 -15.58 -18.71
CA PHE A 221 13.30 -15.43 -20.15
C PHE A 221 14.23 -16.36 -20.94
N GLU A 222 13.68 -17.04 -21.95
CA GLU A 222 14.40 -17.89 -22.90
C GLU A 222 14.30 -17.26 -24.29
N ARG A 223 15.34 -16.51 -24.68
CA ARG A 223 15.42 -15.88 -26.00
C ARG A 223 15.56 -16.91 -27.13
N THR A 224 14.94 -16.62 -28.27
CA THR A 224 15.16 -17.33 -29.53
C THR A 224 15.96 -16.48 -30.53
N ASN A 225 16.39 -17.08 -31.64
CA ASN A 225 17.08 -16.37 -32.73
C ASN A 225 16.12 -15.65 -33.69
N ALA A 226 14.80 -15.68 -33.43
CA ALA A 226 13.84 -14.90 -34.22
C ALA A 226 13.95 -13.41 -33.85
N GLY A 227 13.36 -12.55 -34.69
CA GLY A 227 13.33 -11.11 -34.52
C GLY A 227 12.40 -10.67 -33.38
N ASN A 228 11.82 -9.48 -33.54
CA ASN A 228 11.00 -8.87 -32.50
C ASN A 228 9.51 -8.88 -32.87
N PHE A 229 8.66 -9.06 -31.88
CA PHE A 229 7.27 -8.62 -31.98
C PHE A 229 7.22 -7.08 -31.93
N ASN A 230 6.48 -6.46 -32.83
CA ASN A 230 6.27 -5.01 -32.84
C ASN A 230 4.81 -4.69 -32.53
N LEU A 231 4.58 -3.80 -31.56
CA LEU A 231 3.25 -3.39 -31.15
C LEU A 231 2.60 -2.47 -32.21
N ASP A 232 1.34 -2.73 -32.57
CA ASP A 232 0.54 -1.80 -33.35
C ASP A 232 -0.02 -0.71 -32.42
N ARG A 233 0.70 0.42 -32.35
CA ARG A 233 0.34 1.54 -31.49
C ARG A 233 -0.88 2.31 -31.96
N GLN A 234 -1.35 2.11 -33.19
CA GLN A 234 -2.53 2.80 -33.71
C GLN A 234 -3.80 2.00 -33.45
N LYS A 235 -3.78 0.70 -33.74
CA LYS A 235 -4.96 -0.17 -33.55
C LYS A 235 -4.58 -1.60 -33.23
N GLN A 236 -4.27 -1.86 -31.96
CA GLN A 236 -3.81 -3.17 -31.52
C GLN A 236 -4.93 -4.22 -31.58
N VAL A 237 -4.61 -5.39 -32.13
CA VAL A 237 -5.50 -6.56 -32.08
C VAL A 237 -5.18 -7.38 -30.84
N PHE A 238 -6.22 -7.69 -30.08
CA PHE A 238 -6.21 -8.68 -29.02
C PHE A 238 -7.05 -9.88 -29.42
N SER A 239 -6.60 -11.08 -29.09
CA SER A 239 -7.37 -12.32 -29.27
C SER A 239 -7.53 -13.03 -27.93
N THR A 240 -8.72 -13.50 -27.59
CA THR A 240 -8.96 -14.13 -26.30
C THR A 240 -10.00 -15.23 -26.37
N ASP A 241 -9.90 -16.22 -25.49
CA ASP A 241 -11.04 -17.10 -25.21
C ASP A 241 -12.05 -16.44 -24.27
N LYS A 242 -13.18 -17.11 -24.04
CA LYS A 242 -14.21 -16.63 -23.10
C LYS A 242 -13.70 -16.54 -21.65
N PHE A 243 -12.79 -17.43 -21.27
CA PHE A 243 -12.25 -17.50 -19.91
C PHE A 243 -11.39 -16.27 -19.58
N SER A 244 -10.53 -15.86 -20.52
CA SER A 244 -9.56 -14.79 -20.34
C SER A 244 -10.08 -13.41 -20.73
N TYR A 245 -11.33 -13.31 -21.21
CA TYR A 245 -11.85 -12.10 -21.85
C TYR A 245 -11.77 -10.86 -20.95
N ALA A 246 -12.19 -10.98 -19.69
CA ALA A 246 -12.18 -9.85 -18.76
C ALA A 246 -10.75 -9.31 -18.53
N LYS A 247 -9.77 -10.20 -18.35
CA LYS A 247 -8.36 -9.83 -18.15
C LYS A 247 -7.75 -9.23 -19.42
N THR A 248 -8.14 -9.74 -20.59
CA THR A 248 -7.74 -9.19 -21.89
C THR A 248 -8.27 -7.79 -22.07
N LYS A 249 -9.55 -7.56 -21.75
CA LYS A 249 -10.16 -6.24 -21.84
C LYS A 249 -9.48 -5.25 -20.91
N TYR A 250 -9.22 -5.63 -19.66
CA TYR A 250 -8.49 -4.78 -18.72
C TYR A 250 -7.10 -4.41 -19.26
N LEU A 251 -6.34 -5.38 -19.78
CA LEU A 251 -5.04 -5.11 -20.39
C LEU A 251 -5.15 -4.09 -21.53
N ALA A 252 -6.11 -4.28 -22.45
CA ALA A 252 -6.30 -3.37 -23.58
C ALA A 252 -6.69 -1.96 -23.13
N ASP A 253 -7.62 -1.84 -22.18
CA ASP A 253 -8.03 -0.56 -21.60
C ASP A 253 -6.85 0.14 -20.88
N ALA A 254 -6.06 -0.59 -20.11
CA ALA A 254 -4.89 -0.07 -19.41
C ALA A 254 -3.77 0.38 -20.38
N MET A 255 -3.60 -0.31 -21.52
CA MET A 255 -2.66 0.12 -22.55
C MET A 255 -3.12 1.40 -23.25
N VAL A 256 -4.43 1.60 -23.44
CA VAL A 256 -4.99 2.87 -23.95
C VAL A 256 -4.82 3.98 -22.94
N SER A 257 -5.19 3.77 -21.67
CA SER A 257 -5.10 4.80 -20.63
C SER A 257 -3.67 5.29 -20.41
N LYS A 258 -2.68 4.40 -20.55
CA LYS A 258 -1.24 4.73 -20.49
C LYS A 258 -0.67 5.31 -21.80
N GLY A 259 -1.47 5.46 -22.86
CA GLY A 259 -0.99 5.97 -24.15
C GLY A 259 0.01 5.04 -24.87
N ILE A 260 0.05 3.76 -24.48
CA ILE A 260 0.90 2.75 -25.11
C ILE A 260 0.37 2.46 -26.53
N ILE A 261 -0.96 2.34 -26.65
CA ILE A 261 -1.71 2.20 -27.91
C ILE A 261 -2.83 3.25 -27.98
N ALA A 262 -3.26 3.62 -29.18
CA ALA A 262 -4.33 4.60 -29.38
C ALA A 262 -5.74 3.98 -29.36
N ASP A 263 -5.90 2.78 -29.94
CA ASP A 263 -7.16 2.06 -30.05
C ASP A 263 -6.92 0.54 -30.08
N TYR A 264 -7.96 -0.26 -29.89
CA TYR A 264 -7.87 -1.71 -29.96
C TYR A 264 -9.12 -2.41 -30.52
N THR A 265 -8.95 -3.68 -30.88
CA THR A 265 -10.07 -4.61 -31.13
C THR A 265 -9.85 -5.90 -30.36
N ILE A 266 -10.92 -6.53 -29.86
CA ILE A 266 -10.86 -7.83 -29.21
C ILE A 266 -11.60 -8.86 -30.07
N MET A 267 -10.90 -9.93 -30.44
CA MET A 267 -11.43 -11.08 -31.16
C MET A 267 -11.60 -12.26 -30.20
N THR A 268 -12.81 -12.80 -30.08
CA THR A 268 -13.01 -14.05 -29.35
C THR A 268 -12.62 -15.24 -30.22
N ILE A 269 -11.74 -16.10 -29.70
CA ILE A 269 -11.20 -17.30 -30.38
C ILE A 269 -11.48 -18.55 -29.55
N ASN A 270 -11.54 -19.70 -30.21
CA ASN A 270 -11.68 -21.02 -29.55
C ASN A 270 -10.44 -21.91 -29.72
N ASP A 271 -9.48 -21.46 -30.53
CA ASP A 271 -8.19 -22.11 -30.75
C ASP A 271 -7.10 -21.04 -30.79
N ILE A 272 -6.06 -21.23 -29.99
CA ILE A 272 -4.92 -20.30 -29.85
C ILE A 272 -4.22 -20.00 -31.19
N ASN A 273 -4.29 -20.92 -32.16
CA ASN A 273 -3.70 -20.74 -33.49
C ASN A 273 -4.45 -19.71 -34.35
N GLN A 274 -5.70 -19.40 -34.00
CA GLN A 274 -6.50 -18.35 -34.65
C GLN A 274 -6.11 -16.94 -34.17
N GLY A 275 -5.39 -16.86 -33.05
CA GLY A 275 -5.04 -15.61 -32.39
C GLY A 275 -4.04 -14.78 -33.20
N LYS A 276 -4.26 -13.47 -33.18
CA LYS A 276 -3.42 -12.43 -33.79
C LYS A 276 -3.09 -11.37 -32.75
N GLY A 277 -1.95 -10.69 -32.94
CA GLY A 277 -1.52 -9.60 -32.06
C GLY A 277 -1.21 -10.12 -30.66
N ILE A 278 -1.89 -9.60 -29.64
CA ILE A 278 -1.74 -10.08 -28.26
C ILE A 278 -2.84 -11.10 -27.97
N VAL A 279 -2.45 -12.35 -27.75
CA VAL A 279 -3.34 -13.48 -27.52
C VAL A 279 -3.32 -13.83 -26.04
N VAL A 280 -4.49 -13.88 -25.39
CA VAL A 280 -4.64 -14.30 -23.99
C VAL A 280 -5.57 -15.50 -23.93
N PHE A 281 -5.09 -16.64 -23.45
CA PHE A 281 -5.82 -17.90 -23.66
C PHE A 281 -5.66 -18.86 -22.48
N LYS A 282 -6.73 -19.56 -22.11
CA LYS A 282 -6.66 -20.63 -21.10
C LYS A 282 -5.97 -21.86 -21.67
N LYS A 283 -4.77 -22.13 -21.20
CA LYS A 283 -4.00 -23.33 -21.53
C LYS A 283 -2.97 -23.60 -20.44
N PRO A 284 -2.71 -24.86 -20.06
CA PRO A 284 -1.61 -25.18 -19.17
C PRO A 284 -0.27 -24.64 -19.68
N ILE A 285 0.56 -24.17 -18.74
CA ILE A 285 1.96 -23.82 -19.02
C ILE A 285 2.73 -25.06 -19.50
N ASN A 286 3.80 -24.85 -20.29
CA ASN A 286 4.59 -25.96 -20.83
C ASN A 286 5.88 -26.22 -20.04
N PHE A 287 6.36 -25.22 -19.26
CA PHE A 287 7.53 -25.41 -18.42
C PHE A 287 7.19 -26.15 -17.13
N LYS A 288 8.19 -26.84 -16.57
CA LYS A 288 8.04 -27.57 -15.31
C LYS A 288 8.22 -26.62 -14.13
N LEU A 289 7.17 -26.49 -13.30
CA LEU A 289 7.29 -25.80 -12.02
C LEU A 289 8.27 -26.52 -11.08
N PRO A 290 9.01 -25.78 -10.22
CA PRO A 290 9.75 -26.40 -9.13
C PRO A 290 8.84 -27.32 -8.30
N ASN A 291 9.36 -28.48 -7.88
CA ASN A 291 8.56 -29.48 -7.18
C ASN A 291 7.84 -28.95 -5.92
N LYS A 292 8.42 -27.94 -5.26
CA LYS A 292 7.81 -27.23 -4.12
C LYS A 292 6.55 -26.48 -4.59
N VAL A 293 6.72 -25.57 -5.55
CA VAL A 293 5.64 -24.72 -6.09
C VAL A 293 4.51 -25.55 -6.70
N ALA A 294 4.84 -26.60 -7.47
CA ALA A 294 3.87 -27.47 -8.14
C ALA A 294 2.87 -28.17 -7.19
N LYS A 295 3.16 -28.22 -5.88
CA LYS A 295 2.32 -28.85 -4.85
C LYS A 295 1.68 -27.83 -3.90
N MET A 296 1.94 -26.54 -4.08
CA MET A 296 1.45 -25.47 -3.23
C MET A 296 0.27 -24.76 -3.90
N PRO A 297 -0.65 -24.14 -3.12
CA PRO A 297 -1.74 -23.34 -3.66
C PRO A 297 -1.28 -22.22 -4.62
N CYS A 298 -0.07 -21.67 -4.45
CA CYS A 298 0.49 -20.64 -5.35
C CYS A 298 0.78 -21.13 -6.78
N ALA A 299 0.65 -22.42 -7.10
CA ALA A 299 0.80 -22.91 -8.47
C ALA A 299 -0.16 -22.23 -9.46
N VAL A 300 -1.31 -21.73 -8.99
CA VAL A 300 -2.30 -21.01 -9.80
C VAL A 300 -1.77 -19.67 -10.33
N ASP A 301 -0.75 -19.09 -9.68
CA ASP A 301 -0.12 -17.83 -10.09
C ASP A 301 0.78 -17.98 -11.32
N ALA A 302 1.12 -19.22 -11.71
CA ALA A 302 2.08 -19.49 -12.77
C ALA A 302 1.52 -19.21 -14.17
N TYR A 303 2.36 -18.64 -15.03
CA TYR A 303 1.99 -18.32 -16.40
C TYR A 303 3.18 -18.38 -17.35
N GLN A 304 2.87 -18.48 -18.64
CA GLN A 304 3.84 -18.46 -19.72
C GLN A 304 3.46 -17.40 -20.76
N ILE A 305 4.47 -16.71 -21.28
CA ILE A 305 4.31 -15.76 -22.39
C ILE A 305 5.25 -16.19 -23.51
N ASP A 306 4.70 -16.61 -24.64
CA ASP A 306 5.48 -16.90 -25.85
C ASP A 306 5.40 -15.71 -26.81
N ILE A 307 6.57 -15.19 -27.20
CA ILE A 307 6.72 -14.02 -28.06
C ILE A 307 7.25 -14.49 -29.41
N TYR A 308 6.47 -14.24 -30.46
CA TYR A 308 6.80 -14.50 -31.87
C TYR A 308 6.84 -13.17 -32.62
N GLU A 309 7.41 -13.14 -33.83
CA GLU A 309 7.47 -11.91 -34.63
C GLU A 309 6.08 -11.34 -34.98
N ASP A 310 5.06 -12.21 -35.10
CA ASP A 310 3.71 -11.86 -35.53
C ASP A 310 2.68 -11.78 -34.39
N LYS A 311 2.98 -12.34 -33.22
CA LYS A 311 2.09 -12.35 -32.05
C LYS A 311 2.79 -12.57 -30.72
N VAL A 312 2.15 -12.13 -29.65
CA VAL A 312 2.48 -12.44 -28.24
C VAL A 312 1.38 -13.32 -27.69
N VAL A 313 1.70 -14.40 -26.98
CA VAL A 313 0.72 -15.36 -26.47
C VAL A 313 0.92 -15.55 -24.96
N ILE A 314 0.00 -15.00 -24.17
CA ILE A 314 -0.10 -15.17 -22.71
C ILE A 314 -1.03 -16.35 -22.42
N TYR A 315 -0.59 -17.31 -21.61
CA TYR A 315 -1.46 -18.41 -21.19
C TYR A 315 -1.11 -18.97 -19.82
N ALA A 316 -2.16 -19.43 -19.14
CA ALA A 316 -2.13 -20.14 -17.88
C ALA A 316 -3.38 -21.04 -17.77
N ASN A 317 -3.31 -22.02 -16.87
CA ASN A 317 -4.47 -22.89 -16.59
C ASN A 317 -5.53 -22.17 -15.75
N ASP A 318 -5.08 -21.29 -14.87
CA ASP A 318 -5.87 -20.60 -13.86
C ASP A 318 -5.93 -19.09 -14.14
N ILE A 319 -6.96 -18.41 -13.63
CA ILE A 319 -7.25 -17.02 -14.00
C ILE A 319 -6.26 -16.05 -13.33
N GLU A 320 -5.68 -16.45 -12.22
CA GLU A 320 -4.61 -15.78 -11.48
C GLU A 320 -3.35 -15.67 -12.35
N GLY A 321 -2.89 -16.79 -12.92
CA GLY A 321 -1.78 -16.79 -13.88
C GLY A 321 -2.06 -15.93 -15.11
N ILE A 322 -3.28 -15.97 -15.67
CA ILE A 322 -3.67 -15.09 -16.79
C ILE A 322 -3.52 -13.61 -16.39
N GLN A 323 -4.03 -13.21 -15.23
CA GLN A 323 -3.88 -11.84 -14.74
C GLN A 323 -2.42 -11.46 -14.54
N ASN A 324 -1.62 -12.31 -13.91
CA ASN A 324 -0.21 -12.02 -13.66
C ASN A 324 0.57 -11.85 -14.97
N GLY A 325 0.27 -12.67 -15.99
CA GLY A 325 0.85 -12.55 -17.33
C GLY A 325 0.43 -11.29 -18.07
N THR A 326 -0.83 -10.84 -17.93
CA THR A 326 -1.26 -9.58 -18.53
C THR A 326 -0.58 -8.37 -17.88
N MET A 327 -0.35 -8.37 -16.56
CA MET A 327 0.41 -7.28 -15.90
C MET A 327 1.86 -7.23 -16.34
N THR A 328 2.50 -8.39 -16.54
CA THR A 328 3.87 -8.45 -17.09
C THR A 328 3.95 -7.87 -18.50
N ILE A 329 2.97 -8.16 -19.37
CA ILE A 329 2.90 -7.56 -20.71
C ILE A 329 2.61 -6.06 -20.67
N LEU A 330 1.73 -5.61 -19.78
CA LEU A 330 1.47 -4.19 -19.58
C LEU A 330 2.76 -3.43 -19.19
N GLN A 331 3.53 -3.98 -18.26
CA GLN A 331 4.80 -3.41 -17.82
C GLN A 331 5.87 -3.43 -18.90
N ALA A 332 5.97 -4.52 -19.66
CA ALA A 332 6.94 -4.62 -20.75
C ALA A 332 6.66 -3.55 -21.84
N PHE A 333 5.40 -3.40 -22.26
CA PHE A 333 5.03 -2.39 -23.26
C PHE A 333 4.96 -0.95 -22.73
N SER A 334 4.97 -0.75 -21.41
CA SER A 334 5.15 0.59 -20.82
C SER A 334 6.56 1.13 -21.06
N GLN A 335 7.54 0.26 -21.31
CA GLN A 335 8.94 0.62 -21.54
C GLN A 335 9.30 0.60 -23.03
N ARG A 336 8.88 -0.45 -23.76
CA ARG A 336 9.30 -0.70 -25.14
C ARG A 336 8.11 -0.92 -26.04
N SER A 337 8.22 -0.55 -27.31
CA SER A 337 7.22 -0.84 -28.35
C SER A 337 7.50 -2.13 -29.12
N ALA A 338 8.64 -2.78 -28.86
CA ALA A 338 9.01 -4.06 -29.43
C ALA A 338 9.58 -4.99 -28.37
N LEU A 339 9.30 -6.30 -28.49
CA LEU A 339 9.78 -7.33 -27.57
C LEU A 339 10.54 -8.42 -28.34
N PRO A 340 11.71 -8.88 -27.86
CA PRO A 340 12.44 -9.96 -28.51
C PRO A 340 11.67 -11.28 -28.47
N ALA A 341 11.73 -12.05 -29.56
CA ALA A 341 11.11 -13.36 -29.61
C ALA A 341 11.75 -14.33 -28.60
N GLY A 342 10.91 -15.04 -27.86
CA GLY A 342 11.34 -15.87 -26.74
C GLY A 342 10.17 -16.35 -25.90
N SER A 343 10.47 -16.95 -24.74
CA SER A 343 9.46 -17.39 -23.79
C SER A 343 9.76 -16.89 -22.38
N VAL A 344 8.78 -16.25 -21.75
CA VAL A 344 8.81 -15.90 -20.32
C VAL A 344 8.16 -17.04 -19.55
N HIS A 345 8.89 -17.55 -18.55
CA HIS A 345 8.37 -18.48 -17.56
C HIS A 345 8.32 -17.75 -16.21
N ASP A 346 7.16 -17.68 -15.58
CA ASP A 346 7.03 -16.98 -14.32
C ASP A 346 6.07 -17.67 -13.35
N TYR A 347 6.41 -17.57 -12.06
CA TYR A 347 5.71 -18.17 -10.94
C TYR A 347 6.24 -17.57 -9.63
N THR A 348 5.57 -17.86 -8.51
CA THR A 348 6.01 -17.49 -7.16
C THR A 348 5.96 -18.69 -6.21
N ASP A 349 6.76 -18.65 -5.15
CA ASP A 349 6.72 -19.64 -4.06
C ASP A 349 5.96 -19.14 -2.82
N GLN A 350 5.37 -17.94 -2.88
CA GLN A 350 4.58 -17.37 -1.79
C GLN A 350 3.08 -17.56 -2.02
N ILE A 351 2.38 -18.10 -1.03
CA ILE A 351 0.92 -18.28 -1.05
C ILE A 351 0.22 -16.96 -0.70
N ILE A 352 0.80 -16.19 0.22
CA ILE A 352 0.26 -14.93 0.74
C ILE A 352 1.19 -13.78 0.35
N ARG A 353 0.65 -12.80 -0.36
CA ARG A 353 1.36 -11.57 -0.73
C ARG A 353 0.34 -10.43 -0.68
N GLY A 354 0.40 -9.58 0.33
CA GLY A 354 -0.72 -8.67 0.53
C GLY A 354 -0.40 -7.35 1.20
N LEU A 355 -1.47 -6.58 1.36
CA LEU A 355 -1.50 -5.30 2.03
C LEU A 355 -2.45 -5.44 3.22
N GLN A 356 -2.00 -5.05 4.41
CA GLN A 356 -2.85 -4.91 5.58
C GLN A 356 -3.10 -3.42 5.81
N VAL A 357 -4.35 -3.06 6.11
CA VAL A 357 -4.76 -1.69 6.40
C VAL A 357 -5.46 -1.67 7.74
N ASP A 358 -4.91 -0.91 8.68
CA ASP A 358 -5.56 -0.60 9.94
C ASP A 358 -6.72 0.37 9.72
N SER A 359 -7.89 -0.16 9.40
CA SER A 359 -9.10 0.63 9.35
C SER A 359 -9.73 0.84 10.73
N GLY A 360 -9.41 0.04 11.75
CA GLY A 360 -10.04 0.07 13.06
C GLY A 360 -9.87 1.45 13.70
N ARG A 361 -8.67 2.01 13.58
CA ARG A 361 -8.33 3.36 14.07
C ARG A 361 -8.84 4.50 13.20
N ARG A 362 -9.06 4.27 11.89
CA ARG A 362 -9.51 5.32 10.93
C ARG A 362 -10.25 4.75 9.71
N TYR A 363 -11.32 5.43 9.30
CA TYR A 363 -11.99 5.16 8.03
C TYR A 363 -11.11 5.41 6.79
N TYR A 364 -11.24 4.53 5.80
CA TYR A 364 -10.72 4.68 4.45
C TYR A 364 -11.87 4.60 3.44
N SER A 365 -11.85 5.46 2.43
CA SER A 365 -12.87 5.46 1.39
C SER A 365 -12.85 4.18 0.57
N ILE A 366 -14.02 3.70 0.14
CA ILE A 366 -14.14 2.58 -0.80
C ILE A 366 -13.37 2.86 -2.08
N SER A 367 -13.42 4.11 -2.55
CA SER A 367 -12.62 4.56 -3.69
C SER A 367 -11.16 4.23 -3.46
N TRP A 368 -10.55 4.72 -2.37
CA TRP A 368 -9.14 4.49 -2.06
C TRP A 368 -8.75 3.01 -1.99
N LEU A 369 -9.58 2.19 -1.35
CA LEU A 369 -9.35 0.74 -1.25
C LEU A 369 -9.36 0.07 -2.63
N LYS A 370 -10.27 0.46 -3.53
CA LYS A 370 -10.28 -0.02 -4.92
C LYS A 370 -9.01 0.36 -5.66
N GLU A 371 -8.50 1.56 -5.45
CA GLU A 371 -7.25 1.97 -6.09
C GLU A 371 -6.04 1.21 -5.52
N GLN A 372 -6.05 0.82 -4.24
CA GLN A 372 -5.04 -0.10 -3.70
C GLN A 372 -5.15 -1.49 -4.32
N ILE A 373 -6.36 -2.01 -4.54
CA ILE A 373 -6.60 -3.29 -5.23
C ILE A 373 -5.99 -3.28 -6.64
N GLU A 374 -6.14 -2.18 -7.39
CA GLU A 374 -5.52 -2.05 -8.71
C GLU A 374 -3.98 -2.04 -8.64
N GLN A 375 -3.40 -1.34 -7.65
CA GLN A 375 -1.96 -1.36 -7.39
C GLN A 375 -1.47 -2.77 -7.04
N MET A 376 -2.18 -3.45 -6.15
CA MET A 376 -1.94 -4.83 -5.75
C MET A 376 -1.94 -5.75 -6.97
N ALA A 377 -2.94 -5.64 -7.85
CA ALA A 377 -3.02 -6.43 -9.06
C ALA A 377 -1.83 -6.19 -10.00
N TYR A 378 -1.47 -4.92 -10.24
CA TYR A 378 -0.31 -4.55 -11.06
C TYR A 378 1.01 -5.13 -10.53
N TYR A 379 1.12 -5.25 -9.21
CA TYR A 379 2.27 -5.85 -8.51
C TYR A 379 2.08 -7.32 -8.11
N LYS A 380 1.06 -8.01 -8.66
CA LYS A 380 0.79 -9.45 -8.48
C LYS A 380 0.56 -9.89 -7.02
N GLN A 381 -0.04 -9.01 -6.21
CA GLN A 381 -0.45 -9.25 -4.83
C GLN A 381 -1.88 -9.82 -4.78
N ASN A 382 -2.24 -10.57 -3.74
CA ASN A 382 -3.45 -11.41 -3.74
C ASN A 382 -4.34 -11.31 -2.50
N ARG A 383 -3.95 -10.58 -1.44
CA ARG A 383 -4.77 -10.44 -0.23
C ARG A 383 -4.75 -9.02 0.32
N LEU A 384 -5.92 -8.46 0.60
CA LEU A 384 -6.13 -7.19 1.29
C LEU A 384 -6.72 -7.48 2.66
N GLN A 385 -5.94 -7.35 3.72
CA GLN A 385 -6.41 -7.53 5.10
C GLN A 385 -6.88 -6.18 5.66
N LEU A 386 -8.11 -6.14 6.16
CA LEU A 386 -8.69 -4.93 6.75
C LEU A 386 -8.96 -5.17 8.23
N ARG A 387 -8.25 -4.45 9.11
CA ARG A 387 -8.55 -4.44 10.55
C ARG A 387 -9.82 -3.66 10.78
N LEU A 388 -10.94 -4.36 10.93
CA LEU A 388 -12.28 -3.78 10.98
C LEU A 388 -12.64 -3.22 12.36
N LYS A 389 -11.91 -3.64 13.39
CA LYS A 389 -12.19 -3.34 14.79
C LYS A 389 -10.90 -3.15 15.57
N ASP A 390 -10.86 -2.09 16.39
CA ASP A 390 -9.84 -1.81 17.41
C ASP A 390 -10.52 -1.13 18.63
N ASN A 391 -9.75 -0.55 19.55
CA ASN A 391 -10.26 0.17 20.72
C ASN A 391 -11.21 1.33 20.35
N GLU A 392 -11.03 1.90 19.16
CA GLU A 392 -11.75 3.07 18.65
C GLU A 392 -13.13 2.74 18.07
N GLY A 393 -13.45 1.46 17.89
CA GLY A 393 -14.75 1.00 17.42
C GLY A 393 -14.69 0.09 16.20
N ILE A 394 -15.86 -0.08 15.58
CA ILE A 394 -16.11 -0.99 14.45
C ILE A 394 -16.36 -0.17 13.17
N ARG A 395 -15.76 -0.61 12.06
CA ARG A 395 -15.77 0.07 10.75
C ARG A 395 -16.75 -0.46 9.74
N PHE A 396 -17.61 -1.38 10.13
CA PHE A 396 -18.71 -1.85 9.30
C PHE A 396 -20.04 -1.68 10.05
N ASP A 397 -21.15 -1.68 9.33
CA ASP A 397 -22.50 -1.56 9.89
C ASP A 397 -22.92 -2.83 10.66
N SER A 398 -22.29 -3.05 11.82
CA SER A 398 -22.54 -4.22 12.67
C SER A 398 -23.94 -4.17 13.27
N LYS A 399 -24.72 -5.23 13.01
CA LYS A 399 -26.04 -5.48 13.62
C LYS A 399 -25.90 -6.11 15.00
N ILE A 400 -24.78 -6.79 15.25
CA ILE A 400 -24.45 -7.38 16.56
C ILE A 400 -24.02 -6.30 17.57
N ALA A 401 -23.25 -5.31 17.13
CA ALA A 401 -22.71 -4.23 17.96
C ALA A 401 -22.94 -2.82 17.37
N PRO A 402 -24.19 -2.41 17.08
CA PRO A 402 -24.50 -1.12 16.44
C PRO A 402 -24.04 0.10 17.25
N GLN A 403 -23.87 -0.06 18.56
CA GLN A 403 -23.33 0.96 19.47
C GLN A 403 -21.81 1.18 19.32
N MET A 404 -21.09 0.21 18.77
CA MET A 404 -19.64 0.25 18.59
C MET A 404 -19.23 0.81 17.23
N VAL A 405 -20.18 1.00 16.30
CA VAL A 405 -19.93 1.53 14.96
C VAL A 405 -19.48 2.99 15.02
N ASP A 406 -18.37 3.32 14.36
CA ASP A 406 -17.84 4.70 14.31
C ASP A 406 -18.62 5.57 13.32
N LYS A 407 -19.81 6.04 13.74
CA LYS A 407 -20.70 6.87 12.92
C LYS A 407 -20.20 8.29 12.62
N LYS A 408 -19.13 8.77 13.26
CA LYS A 408 -18.62 10.14 13.06
C LYS A 408 -17.30 10.21 12.33
N GLY A 409 -16.43 9.23 12.55
CA GLY A 409 -15.19 8.98 11.84
C GLY A 409 -15.38 8.18 10.57
N GLY A 410 -16.52 7.51 10.40
CA GLY A 410 -16.88 6.76 9.20
C GLY A 410 -16.85 5.25 9.42
N TYR A 411 -17.72 4.57 8.71
CA TYR A 411 -17.86 3.12 8.62
C TYR A 411 -18.38 2.77 7.23
N TRP A 412 -18.18 1.53 6.80
CA TRP A 412 -18.70 1.00 5.55
C TRP A 412 -20.08 0.40 5.73
N THR A 413 -20.99 0.72 4.82
CA THR A 413 -22.28 0.03 4.73
C THR A 413 -22.12 -1.39 4.18
N GLU A 414 -23.16 -2.21 4.34
CA GLU A 414 -23.18 -3.56 3.76
C GLU A 414 -23.06 -3.51 2.22
N GLU A 415 -23.65 -2.52 1.55
CA GLU A 415 -23.53 -2.32 0.11
C GLU A 415 -22.11 -1.95 -0.32
N GLU A 416 -21.46 -1.05 0.42
CA GLU A 416 -20.07 -0.62 0.17
C GLU A 416 -19.08 -1.78 0.32
N ILE A 417 -19.27 -2.63 1.34
CA ILE A 417 -18.44 -3.83 1.54
C ILE A 417 -18.64 -4.81 0.39
N LYS A 418 -19.89 -5.08 -0.03
CA LYS A 418 -20.16 -5.96 -1.17
C LYS A 418 -19.55 -5.43 -2.46
N GLU A 419 -19.67 -4.13 -2.71
CA GLU A 419 -19.06 -3.46 -3.85
C GLU A 419 -17.53 -3.63 -3.85
N LEU A 420 -16.88 -3.46 -2.69
CA LEU A 420 -15.44 -3.65 -2.56
C LEU A 420 -15.02 -5.10 -2.80
N VAL A 421 -15.72 -6.06 -2.19
CA VAL A 421 -15.43 -7.50 -2.33
C VAL A 421 -15.61 -7.97 -3.79
N GLU A 422 -16.67 -7.51 -4.46
CA GLU A 422 -16.90 -7.79 -5.88
C GLU A 422 -15.78 -7.21 -6.75
N PHE A 423 -15.38 -5.97 -6.50
CA PHE A 423 -14.28 -5.33 -7.20
C PHE A 423 -12.95 -6.07 -6.97
N ALA A 424 -12.62 -6.44 -5.72
CA ALA A 424 -11.42 -7.22 -5.41
C ALA A 424 -11.40 -8.57 -6.15
N ARG A 425 -12.56 -9.22 -6.26
CA ARG A 425 -12.72 -10.49 -6.97
C ARG A 425 -12.44 -10.35 -8.47
N GLU A 426 -12.73 -9.21 -9.09
CA GLU A 426 -12.34 -8.92 -10.47
C GLU A 426 -10.82 -8.93 -10.68
N PHE A 427 -10.04 -8.78 -9.61
CA PHE A 427 -8.58 -8.82 -9.60
C PHE A 427 -8.01 -10.06 -8.89
N ASN A 428 -8.84 -11.07 -8.62
CA ASN A 428 -8.45 -12.26 -7.85
C ASN A 428 -7.78 -11.92 -6.50
N ILE A 429 -8.17 -10.80 -5.89
CA ILE A 429 -7.71 -10.37 -4.57
C ILE A 429 -8.78 -10.76 -3.55
N GLU A 430 -8.36 -11.43 -2.48
CA GLU A 430 -9.21 -11.74 -1.34
C GLU A 430 -9.22 -10.56 -0.37
N VAL A 431 -10.40 -10.14 0.09
CA VAL A 431 -10.54 -9.19 1.22
C VAL A 431 -10.67 -10.00 2.51
N VAL A 432 -9.69 -9.89 3.40
CA VAL A 432 -9.60 -10.63 4.66
C VAL A 432 -10.07 -9.72 5.79
N PRO A 433 -11.23 -9.99 6.42
CA PRO A 433 -11.64 -9.26 7.61
C PRO A 433 -10.74 -9.65 8.80
N GLU A 434 -10.21 -8.64 9.49
CA GLU A 434 -9.59 -8.78 10.79
C GLU A 434 -10.48 -8.15 11.86
N VAL A 435 -10.87 -8.94 12.87
CA VAL A 435 -11.65 -8.47 14.02
C VAL A 435 -10.84 -8.85 15.25
N ASP A 436 -10.32 -7.87 15.98
CA ASP A 436 -9.43 -8.18 17.09
C ASP A 436 -10.18 -8.42 18.41
N PHE A 437 -10.07 -9.64 18.93
CA PHE A 437 -10.42 -10.02 20.29
C PHE A 437 -9.44 -11.08 20.85
N PRO A 438 -9.31 -11.18 22.18
CA PRO A 438 -9.91 -10.32 23.20
C PRO A 438 -9.12 -9.03 23.45
N GLY A 439 -7.99 -8.85 22.77
CA GLY A 439 -7.20 -7.62 22.74
C GLY A 439 -7.97 -6.42 22.19
N HIS A 440 -7.40 -5.23 22.33
CA HIS A 440 -7.91 -3.97 21.78
C HIS A 440 -9.41 -3.75 21.99
N SER A 441 -9.93 -4.15 23.16
CA SER A 441 -11.37 -4.18 23.50
C SER A 441 -11.70 -3.29 24.69
N GLU A 442 -10.88 -2.27 24.93
CA GLU A 442 -11.02 -1.40 26.10
C GLU A 442 -12.38 -0.69 26.11
N GLN A 443 -12.92 -0.40 24.92
CA GLN A 443 -14.21 0.28 24.80
C GLN A 443 -15.39 -0.65 25.06
N GLU A 444 -15.32 -1.90 24.61
CA GLU A 444 -16.30 -2.93 24.96
C GLU A 444 -16.34 -3.10 26.48
N ALA A 445 -15.17 -3.19 27.13
CA ALA A 445 -15.11 -3.26 28.59
C ALA A 445 -15.83 -2.06 29.24
N ILE A 446 -15.75 -0.86 28.67
CA ILE A 446 -16.40 0.34 29.21
C ILE A 446 -17.91 0.36 29.00
N PHE A 447 -18.34 -0.02 27.80
CA PHE A 447 -19.73 0.13 27.37
C PHE A 447 -20.62 -1.02 27.85
N PHE A 448 -20.10 -2.25 27.85
CA PHE A 448 -20.84 -3.43 28.28
C PHE A 448 -20.88 -3.56 29.81
N PRO A 449 -21.70 -4.49 30.36
CA PRO A 449 -21.85 -4.66 31.80
C PRO A 449 -20.50 -4.80 32.50
N VAL A 450 -20.38 -4.23 33.71
CA VAL A 450 -19.11 -4.23 34.46
C VAL A 450 -18.60 -5.64 34.76
N GLU A 451 -19.50 -6.62 34.79
CA GLU A 451 -19.23 -8.05 34.98
C GLU A 451 -18.53 -8.70 33.78
N TRP A 452 -18.51 -8.06 32.62
CA TRP A 452 -17.73 -8.50 31.45
C TRP A 452 -16.25 -8.17 31.59
N ARG A 453 -15.83 -7.46 32.64
CA ARG A 453 -14.44 -7.11 32.91
C ARG A 453 -13.81 -8.11 33.87
N LEU A 454 -12.48 -8.27 33.79
CA LEU A 454 -11.74 -9.07 34.78
C LEU A 454 -11.89 -8.54 36.23
N SER A 455 -12.11 -7.24 36.37
CA SER A 455 -12.49 -6.59 37.63
C SER A 455 -13.18 -5.25 37.33
N GLU A 456 -13.84 -4.65 38.32
CA GLU A 456 -14.58 -3.38 38.12
C GLU A 456 -13.73 -2.26 37.49
N SER A 457 -12.42 -2.21 37.84
CA SER A 457 -11.47 -1.22 37.34
C SER A 457 -10.72 -1.65 36.06
N SER A 458 -10.88 -2.90 35.62
CA SER A 458 -10.18 -3.43 34.45
C SER A 458 -10.68 -2.84 33.14
N ARG A 459 -9.80 -2.81 32.13
CA ARG A 459 -10.18 -2.58 30.73
C ARG A 459 -10.13 -3.85 29.87
N GLY A 460 -9.73 -4.98 30.43
CA GLY A 460 -9.74 -6.27 29.72
C GLY A 460 -11.08 -6.99 29.90
N LEU A 461 -11.57 -7.57 28.82
CA LEU A 461 -12.76 -8.43 28.84
C LEU A 461 -12.45 -9.78 29.51
N ASP A 462 -13.31 -10.24 30.41
CA ASP A 462 -13.24 -11.56 31.04
C ASP A 462 -13.85 -12.62 30.12
N PHE A 463 -13.04 -13.15 29.21
CA PHE A 463 -13.46 -14.20 28.30
C PHE A 463 -13.54 -15.60 28.96
N SER A 464 -13.31 -15.74 30.27
CA SER A 464 -13.70 -16.97 30.99
C SER A 464 -15.22 -17.17 30.99
N ARG A 465 -15.96 -16.08 30.81
CA ARG A 465 -17.41 -16.07 30.73
C ARG A 465 -17.90 -16.44 29.33
N GLU A 466 -18.90 -17.32 29.29
CA GLU A 466 -19.47 -17.79 28.02
C GLU A 466 -20.21 -16.68 27.26
N ASP A 467 -20.93 -15.79 27.94
CA ASP A 467 -21.66 -14.69 27.29
C ASP A 467 -20.73 -13.71 26.57
N VAL A 468 -19.57 -13.44 27.16
CA VAL A 468 -18.51 -12.62 26.54
C VAL A 468 -17.95 -13.30 25.28
N ARG A 469 -17.64 -14.60 25.35
CA ARG A 469 -17.15 -15.36 24.18
C ARG A 469 -18.19 -15.44 23.06
N GLN A 470 -19.45 -15.68 23.40
CA GLN A 470 -20.55 -15.74 22.43
C GLN A 470 -20.72 -14.41 21.67
N TYR A 471 -20.55 -13.28 22.34
CA TYR A 471 -20.54 -11.96 21.69
C TYR A 471 -19.40 -11.83 20.67
N MET A 472 -18.16 -12.18 21.05
CA MET A 472 -17.00 -12.14 20.14
C MET A 472 -17.21 -13.05 18.93
N PHE A 473 -17.69 -14.28 19.14
CA PHE A 473 -17.95 -15.24 18.06
C PHE A 473 -19.06 -14.77 17.11
N ALA A 474 -20.06 -14.06 17.60
CA ALA A 474 -21.11 -13.49 16.76
C ALA A 474 -20.57 -12.40 15.82
N ILE A 475 -19.65 -11.56 16.30
CA ILE A 475 -19.01 -10.52 15.46
C ILE A 475 -18.09 -11.16 14.41
N TYR A 476 -17.31 -12.20 14.77
CA TYR A 476 -16.52 -12.94 13.78
C TYR A 476 -17.40 -13.48 12.65
N LYS A 477 -18.54 -14.10 12.99
CA LYS A 477 -19.49 -14.64 12.00
C LYS A 477 -20.10 -13.55 11.13
N GLU A 478 -20.49 -12.42 11.72
CA GLU A 478 -21.01 -11.27 10.96
C GLU A 478 -19.97 -10.73 9.97
N ALA A 479 -18.71 -10.60 10.37
CA ALA A 479 -17.64 -10.17 9.48
C ALA A 479 -17.38 -11.17 8.34
N ILE A 480 -17.39 -12.48 8.62
CA ILE A 480 -17.24 -13.52 7.59
C ILE A 480 -18.35 -13.42 6.54
N GLU A 481 -19.60 -13.23 6.98
CA GLU A 481 -20.77 -13.13 6.10
C GLU A 481 -20.76 -11.87 5.25
N LEU A 482 -20.41 -10.72 5.84
CA LEU A 482 -20.37 -9.44 5.13
C LEU A 482 -19.30 -9.42 4.05
N PHE A 483 -18.14 -10.02 4.32
CA PHE A 483 -16.98 -10.00 3.41
C PHE A 483 -16.91 -11.20 2.46
N ASP A 484 -17.83 -12.17 2.54
CA ASP A 484 -17.75 -13.46 1.81
C ASP A 484 -16.36 -14.11 2.00
N ALA A 485 -15.91 -14.12 3.27
CA ALA A 485 -14.51 -14.34 3.60
C ALA A 485 -14.10 -15.83 3.48
N LYS A 486 -12.91 -16.08 2.92
CA LYS A 486 -12.26 -17.41 2.93
C LYS A 486 -11.18 -17.51 4.00
N THR A 487 -10.73 -16.38 4.51
CA THR A 487 -9.80 -16.22 5.62
C THR A 487 -10.38 -15.21 6.60
N ILE A 488 -10.23 -15.43 7.90
CA ILE A 488 -10.49 -14.43 8.94
C ILE A 488 -9.29 -14.31 9.87
N HIS A 489 -8.93 -13.08 10.23
CA HIS A 489 -7.98 -12.83 11.31
C HIS A 489 -8.77 -12.49 12.57
N ILE A 490 -8.63 -13.30 13.63
CA ILE A 490 -9.41 -13.15 14.87
C ILE A 490 -8.69 -12.33 15.96
N GLY A 491 -7.47 -11.88 15.64
CA GLY A 491 -6.67 -10.97 16.45
C GLY A 491 -5.93 -11.66 17.59
N GLY A 492 -6.02 -11.10 18.78
CA GLY A 492 -5.42 -11.60 20.01
C GLY A 492 -4.15 -10.88 20.44
N ASP A 493 -3.77 -9.80 19.74
CA ASP A 493 -2.60 -9.00 20.07
C ASP A 493 -2.81 -8.19 21.36
N GLU A 494 -1.73 -8.03 22.11
CA GLU A 494 -1.58 -7.15 23.28
C GLU A 494 -2.66 -7.28 24.39
N TYR A 495 -3.40 -8.39 24.45
CA TYR A 495 -4.43 -8.57 25.49
C TYR A 495 -3.86 -8.45 26.90
N PHE A 496 -2.72 -9.09 27.17
CA PHE A 496 -2.08 -9.04 28.50
C PHE A 496 -1.38 -7.70 28.79
N GLN A 497 -1.25 -6.84 27.79
CA GLN A 497 -0.70 -5.48 27.85
C GLN A 497 -1.81 -4.42 27.94
N THR A 498 -3.08 -4.83 27.87
CA THR A 498 -4.25 -3.96 28.03
C THR A 498 -4.11 -3.08 29.27
N ARG A 499 -4.44 -1.80 29.14
CA ARG A 499 -4.27 -0.86 30.23
C ARG A 499 -5.15 -1.21 31.43
N ASN A 500 -4.56 -1.16 32.63
CA ASN A 500 -5.25 -1.50 33.88
C ASN A 500 -5.86 -2.92 33.87
N LEU A 501 -5.26 -3.90 33.17
CA LEU A 501 -5.80 -5.27 33.07
C LEU A 501 -6.18 -5.88 34.43
N GLY A 502 -5.33 -5.73 35.45
CA GLY A 502 -5.58 -6.27 36.79
C GLY A 502 -5.24 -7.77 36.89
N SER A 503 -5.91 -8.49 37.80
CA SER A 503 -5.73 -9.94 37.97
C SER A 503 -6.39 -10.71 36.83
N THR A 504 -5.74 -11.78 36.38
CA THR A 504 -6.22 -12.73 35.36
C THR A 504 -6.59 -14.10 35.95
N ASP A 505 -6.77 -14.17 37.28
CA ASP A 505 -7.03 -15.43 38.00
C ASP A 505 -8.28 -16.16 37.49
N ASN A 506 -9.33 -15.44 37.07
CA ASN A 506 -10.54 -16.04 36.49
C ASN A 506 -10.23 -16.81 35.19
N LEU A 507 -9.35 -16.26 34.35
CA LEU A 507 -8.93 -16.89 33.09
C LEU A 507 -8.12 -18.16 33.39
N ALA A 508 -7.16 -18.08 34.30
CA ALA A 508 -6.38 -19.24 34.74
C ALA A 508 -7.28 -20.32 35.34
N ALA A 509 -8.23 -19.96 36.21
CA ALA A 509 -9.18 -20.89 36.81
C ALA A 509 -10.06 -21.58 35.75
N TRP A 510 -10.50 -20.83 34.73
CA TRP A 510 -11.22 -21.41 33.59
C TRP A 510 -10.35 -22.37 32.79
N ALA A 511 -9.11 -22.01 32.47
CA ALA A 511 -8.18 -22.91 31.79
C ALA A 511 -7.90 -24.18 32.59
N GLN A 512 -7.68 -24.08 33.91
CA GLN A 512 -7.49 -25.23 34.79
C GLN A 512 -8.72 -26.14 34.82
N THR A 513 -9.92 -25.56 34.76
CA THR A 513 -11.18 -26.30 34.71
C THR A 513 -11.34 -27.06 33.39
N VAL A 514 -11.06 -26.39 32.26
CA VAL A 514 -11.22 -26.98 30.92
C VAL A 514 -10.15 -28.04 30.63
N THR A 515 -8.91 -27.80 31.02
CA THR A 515 -7.78 -28.72 30.80
C THR A 515 -7.70 -29.83 31.82
N GLY A 516 -8.21 -29.61 33.04
CA GLY A 516 -7.96 -30.48 34.20
C GLY A 516 -6.55 -30.38 34.77
N ASP A 517 -5.74 -29.42 34.31
CA ASP A 517 -4.36 -29.19 34.75
C ASP A 517 -4.28 -27.96 35.66
N SER A 518 -3.92 -28.16 36.93
CA SER A 518 -3.78 -27.08 37.91
C SER A 518 -2.65 -26.10 37.61
N SER A 519 -1.73 -26.44 36.70
CA SER A 519 -0.65 -25.56 36.24
C SER A 519 -1.05 -24.65 35.08
N ALA A 520 -2.23 -24.86 34.49
CA ALA A 520 -2.73 -24.02 33.40
C ALA A 520 -2.86 -22.55 33.84
N THR A 521 -2.49 -21.66 32.92
CA THR A 521 -2.36 -20.22 33.14
C THR A 521 -3.40 -19.43 32.34
N ALA A 522 -3.42 -18.11 32.50
CA ALA A 522 -4.24 -17.23 31.66
C ALA A 522 -3.80 -17.26 30.17
N TYR A 523 -2.53 -17.54 29.87
CA TYR A 523 -2.09 -17.72 28.48
C TYR A 523 -2.68 -18.99 27.86
N ASP A 524 -2.77 -20.08 28.62
CA ASP A 524 -3.50 -21.29 28.19
C ASP A 524 -4.99 -21.00 27.94
N ALA A 525 -5.59 -20.11 28.74
CA ALA A 525 -6.95 -19.65 28.50
C ALA A 525 -7.09 -18.97 27.12
N LEU A 526 -6.15 -18.11 26.73
CA LEU A 526 -6.19 -17.46 25.41
C LEU A 526 -6.11 -18.50 24.27
N ILE A 527 -5.27 -19.53 24.43
CA ILE A 527 -5.19 -20.64 23.47
C ILE A 527 -6.52 -21.40 23.39
N LEU A 528 -7.16 -21.68 24.54
CA LEU A 528 -8.50 -22.29 24.55
C LEU A 528 -9.55 -21.42 23.88
N PHE A 529 -9.49 -20.09 24.07
CA PHE A 529 -10.36 -19.15 23.38
C PHE A 529 -10.17 -19.21 21.85
N PHE A 530 -8.94 -19.19 21.34
CA PHE A 530 -8.67 -19.32 19.90
C PHE A 530 -9.19 -20.64 19.34
N ASN A 531 -8.96 -21.75 20.06
CA ASN A 531 -9.46 -23.05 19.65
C ASN A 531 -11.00 -23.12 19.63
N GLU A 532 -11.66 -22.53 20.63
CA GLU A 532 -13.12 -22.47 20.69
C GLU A 532 -13.68 -21.59 19.57
N ALA A 533 -13.08 -20.42 19.32
CA ALA A 533 -13.43 -19.53 18.22
C ALA A 533 -13.31 -20.27 16.88
N ALA A 534 -12.18 -20.92 16.64
CA ALA A 534 -11.91 -21.67 15.42
C ALA A 534 -12.91 -22.81 15.22
N SER A 535 -13.19 -23.58 16.27
CA SER A 535 -14.21 -24.64 16.24
C SER A 535 -15.59 -24.07 15.91
N LYS A 536 -16.00 -22.99 16.57
CA LYS A 536 -17.34 -22.38 16.40
C LYS A 536 -17.55 -21.72 15.06
N ILE A 537 -16.48 -21.17 14.48
CA ILE A 537 -16.48 -20.64 13.12
C ILE A 537 -16.61 -21.79 12.12
N ARG A 538 -15.80 -22.86 12.26
CA ARG A 538 -15.77 -24.00 11.33
C ARG A 538 -16.99 -24.90 11.39
N GLU A 539 -17.80 -24.84 12.44
CA GLU A 539 -19.15 -25.42 12.47
C GLU A 539 -20.02 -24.90 11.30
N THR A 540 -19.85 -23.63 10.92
CA THR A 540 -20.56 -22.99 9.81
C THR A 540 -19.70 -22.91 8.54
N TYR A 541 -18.40 -22.64 8.69
CA TYR A 541 -17.46 -22.37 7.60
C TYR A 541 -16.28 -23.36 7.62
N PRO A 542 -16.47 -24.63 7.21
CA PRO A 542 -15.50 -25.71 7.46
C PRO A 542 -14.15 -25.55 6.78
N ASN A 543 -14.06 -24.74 5.72
CA ASN A 543 -12.84 -24.54 4.93
C ASN A 543 -12.21 -23.15 5.13
N ILE A 544 -12.64 -22.39 6.14
CA ILE A 544 -12.09 -21.05 6.38
C ILE A 544 -10.71 -21.15 7.03
N ASP A 545 -9.77 -20.38 6.51
CA ASP A 545 -8.46 -20.17 7.11
C ASP A 545 -8.61 -19.18 8.29
N ILE A 546 -7.93 -19.45 9.41
CA ILE A 546 -8.05 -18.64 10.63
C ILE A 546 -6.66 -18.21 11.05
N LEU A 547 -6.48 -16.90 11.21
CA LEU A 547 -5.23 -16.25 11.58
C LEU A 547 -5.32 -15.68 13.00
N VAL A 548 -4.22 -15.74 13.76
CA VAL A 548 -4.04 -15.13 15.08
C VAL A 548 -2.70 -14.43 15.17
N TRP A 549 -2.61 -13.35 15.96
CA TRP A 549 -1.34 -12.70 16.27
C TRP A 549 -0.48 -13.55 17.22
N ASN A 550 0.85 -13.42 17.12
CA ASN A 550 1.79 -14.28 17.84
C ASN A 550 2.08 -13.88 19.31
N ASP A 551 1.97 -12.60 19.67
CA ASP A 551 2.65 -11.98 20.82
C ASP A 551 2.15 -12.42 22.20
N ASN A 552 0.99 -13.07 22.28
CA ASN A 552 0.45 -13.66 23.51
C ASN A 552 0.50 -15.19 23.54
N ILE A 553 1.13 -15.82 22.53
CA ILE A 553 1.39 -17.26 22.51
C ILE A 553 2.76 -17.50 23.16
N MET A 554 2.77 -17.96 24.41
CA MET A 554 4.00 -18.12 25.19
C MET A 554 4.67 -19.48 25.02
N ALA A 555 3.90 -20.50 24.67
CA ALA A 555 4.37 -21.87 24.43
C ALA A 555 3.37 -22.61 23.53
N LEU A 556 3.86 -23.59 22.76
CA LEU A 556 3.03 -24.44 21.88
C LEU A 556 2.78 -25.84 22.46
N ASP A 557 3.42 -26.15 23.59
CA ASP A 557 3.33 -27.41 24.33
C ASP A 557 2.85 -27.22 25.79
N GLY A 558 2.15 -26.11 26.06
CA GLY A 558 1.50 -25.82 27.35
C GLY A 558 0.33 -26.74 27.70
N ALA A 559 -0.37 -26.42 28.79
CA ALA A 559 -1.54 -27.18 29.25
C ALA A 559 -2.67 -27.16 28.20
N ALA A 560 -2.79 -26.06 27.46
CA ALA A 560 -3.55 -25.97 26.22
C ALA A 560 -2.61 -25.93 25.00
N LYS A 561 -2.97 -26.68 23.95
CA LYS A 561 -2.25 -26.66 22.67
C LYS A 561 -3.09 -25.95 21.63
N LEU A 562 -2.48 -25.04 20.88
CA LEU A 562 -3.14 -24.37 19.78
C LEU A 562 -3.55 -25.40 18.71
N ASP A 563 -4.72 -25.23 18.11
CA ASP A 563 -5.15 -26.03 16.97
C ASP A 563 -4.11 -25.86 15.84
N PRO A 564 -3.45 -26.95 15.37
CA PRO A 564 -2.40 -26.87 14.35
C PRO A 564 -2.89 -26.41 12.97
N THR A 565 -4.20 -26.26 12.79
CA THR A 565 -4.82 -25.70 11.59
C THR A 565 -5.00 -24.17 11.66
N ILE A 566 -4.77 -23.55 12.81
CA ILE A 566 -4.71 -22.09 12.94
C ILE A 566 -3.34 -21.64 12.41
N ILE A 567 -3.35 -20.59 11.60
CA ILE A 567 -2.14 -19.96 11.07
C ILE A 567 -1.72 -18.86 12.03
N ILE A 568 -0.43 -18.81 12.37
CA ILE A 568 0.12 -17.78 13.26
C ILE A 568 0.70 -16.66 12.40
N ASP A 569 0.18 -15.45 12.58
CA ASP A 569 0.71 -14.23 11.97
C ASP A 569 1.72 -13.57 12.92
N PHE A 570 2.96 -13.44 12.45
CA PHE A 570 4.06 -12.89 13.21
C PHE A 570 4.27 -11.41 12.88
N TRP A 571 4.06 -10.57 13.88
CA TRP A 571 4.46 -9.16 13.83
C TRP A 571 5.69 -8.88 14.71
N ALA A 572 5.88 -9.62 15.81
CA ALA A 572 6.99 -9.47 16.75
C ALA A 572 7.27 -10.77 17.55
N GLY A 573 7.98 -11.75 16.97
CA GLY A 573 8.32 -13.02 17.61
C GLY A 573 9.28 -12.86 18.80
N GLY A 574 9.14 -13.64 19.88
CA GLY A 574 10.00 -13.48 21.07
C GLY A 574 9.72 -12.23 21.91
N PHE A 575 9.00 -11.24 21.36
CA PHE A 575 8.57 -10.06 22.08
C PHE A 575 7.59 -10.43 23.19
N TYR A 576 7.66 -9.73 24.32
CA TYR A 576 6.99 -10.10 25.59
C TYR A 576 7.28 -11.53 26.11
N GLY A 577 8.25 -12.25 25.53
CA GLY A 577 8.52 -13.66 25.84
C GLY A 577 7.66 -14.65 25.05
N SER A 578 6.98 -14.20 24.00
CA SER A 578 6.22 -15.05 23.08
C SER A 578 7.12 -16.02 22.31
N ILE A 579 6.48 -16.97 21.62
CA ILE A 579 7.16 -17.88 20.70
C ILE A 579 7.89 -17.11 19.57
N THR A 580 8.93 -17.74 19.04
CA THR A 580 9.62 -17.29 17.82
C THR A 580 9.04 -17.96 16.57
N PRO A 581 9.32 -17.43 15.36
CA PRO A 581 8.97 -18.09 14.11
C PRO A 581 9.51 -19.52 14.03
N GLU A 582 10.74 -19.79 14.49
CA GLU A 582 11.30 -21.15 14.54
C GLU A 582 10.50 -22.07 15.44
N ASP A 583 10.15 -21.62 16.65
CA ASP A 583 9.37 -22.44 17.59
C ASP A 583 8.05 -22.91 16.94
N ALA A 584 7.38 -22.02 16.21
CA ALA A 584 6.14 -22.33 15.50
C ALA A 584 6.31 -23.35 14.38
N VAL A 585 7.27 -23.13 13.48
CA VAL A 585 7.45 -24.02 12.32
C VAL A 585 8.03 -25.37 12.71
N ASP A 586 8.89 -25.41 13.73
CA ASP A 586 9.49 -26.65 14.26
C ASP A 586 8.44 -27.47 15.03
N ALA A 587 7.47 -26.80 15.67
CA ALA A 587 6.26 -27.43 16.23
C ALA A 587 5.21 -27.82 15.17
N GLY A 588 5.43 -27.47 13.90
CA GLY A 588 4.64 -27.92 12.75
C GLY A 588 3.51 -26.99 12.32
N TYR A 589 3.41 -25.77 12.88
CA TYR A 589 2.42 -24.78 12.48
C TYR A 589 2.79 -24.14 11.15
N SER A 590 1.78 -23.70 10.41
CA SER A 590 1.95 -22.80 9.27
C SER A 590 1.97 -21.36 9.79
N ILE A 591 2.84 -20.53 9.22
CA ILE A 591 3.03 -19.15 9.66
C ILE A 591 2.96 -18.18 8.48
N MET A 592 2.60 -16.94 8.76
CA MET A 592 2.78 -15.79 7.88
C MET A 592 3.33 -14.62 8.69
N SER A 593 3.73 -13.54 8.01
CA SER A 593 4.28 -12.37 8.71
C SER A 593 3.66 -11.07 8.22
N SER A 594 3.16 -10.29 9.16
CA SER A 594 2.89 -8.87 9.08
C SER A 594 3.94 -8.12 9.91
N SER A 595 5.21 -8.30 9.55
CA SER A 595 6.38 -7.85 10.32
C SER A 595 6.33 -6.37 10.74
N SER A 596 6.64 -6.10 12.01
CA SER A 596 6.93 -4.77 12.57
C SER A 596 8.03 -4.02 11.82
N GLY A 597 9.00 -4.76 11.28
CA GLY A 597 10.04 -4.26 10.40
C GLY A 597 9.53 -3.71 9.07
N LEU A 598 8.27 -3.98 8.69
CA LEU A 598 7.64 -3.47 7.47
C LEU A 598 6.61 -2.37 7.74
N TYR A 599 6.37 -1.98 8.99
CA TYR A 599 5.30 -1.04 9.35
C TYR A 599 5.39 0.24 8.54
N HIS A 600 4.27 0.56 7.92
CA HIS A 600 4.05 1.85 7.28
C HIS A 600 3.20 2.71 8.19
N ASP A 601 3.80 3.11 9.31
CA ASP A 601 3.28 4.10 10.23
C ASP A 601 3.89 5.47 9.86
N LEU A 602 3.13 6.27 9.11
CA LEU A 602 3.59 7.60 8.71
C LEU A 602 3.47 8.60 9.86
N TRP A 603 4.08 8.32 11.01
CA TRP A 603 4.29 9.32 12.05
C TRP A 603 5.26 8.80 13.10
N PRO A 604 6.12 9.65 13.69
CA PRO A 604 6.87 9.24 14.85
C PRO A 604 5.95 8.92 16.03
N GLN A 605 5.83 7.64 16.34
CA GLN A 605 5.44 7.22 17.66
C GLN A 605 6.45 7.82 18.66
N ASN A 606 5.95 8.44 19.74
CA ASN A 606 6.75 8.75 20.94
C ASN A 606 7.94 9.73 20.78
N ASN A 607 7.70 11.00 20.39
CA ASN A 607 8.71 12.08 20.39
C ASN A 607 9.93 11.84 19.48
N ALA A 608 9.91 10.84 18.60
CA ALA A 608 10.94 10.71 17.57
C ALA A 608 10.79 11.89 16.60
N GLY A 609 11.84 12.63 16.31
CA GLY A 609 11.75 13.76 15.38
C GLY A 609 11.64 13.34 13.91
N LYS A 610 11.38 12.06 13.57
CA LYS A 610 11.71 11.48 12.25
C LYS A 610 10.72 10.39 11.82
N LEU A 611 10.46 10.26 10.51
CA LEU A 611 9.84 9.08 9.90
C LEU A 611 10.93 8.02 9.68
N ASP A 612 11.08 7.04 10.57
CA ASP A 612 12.28 6.17 10.60
C ASP A 612 11.93 4.67 10.63
N ARG A 613 11.08 4.15 9.72
CA ARG A 613 10.86 2.68 9.56
C ARG A 613 10.57 2.24 8.13
N PRO A 614 11.13 1.09 7.70
CA PRO A 614 12.34 1.03 6.88
C PRO A 614 12.27 1.91 5.64
N LEU A 615 13.43 2.50 5.39
CA LEU A 615 13.72 3.21 4.17
C LEU A 615 13.71 2.21 3.00
N PRO A 616 13.13 2.54 1.83
CA PRO A 616 12.97 1.59 0.73
C PRO A 616 14.27 0.93 0.28
N LYS A 617 15.39 1.65 0.34
CA LYS A 617 16.72 1.09 0.05
C LYS A 617 17.13 0.04 1.07
N VAL A 618 16.95 0.31 2.36
CA VAL A 618 17.26 -0.65 3.44
C VAL A 618 16.38 -1.88 3.30
N LEU A 619 15.08 -1.69 3.06
CA LEU A 619 14.16 -2.80 2.77
C LEU A 619 14.64 -3.62 1.57
N PHE A 620 15.07 -2.96 0.49
CA PHE A 620 15.54 -3.63 -0.71
C PHE A 620 16.85 -4.41 -0.47
N GLU A 621 17.76 -3.90 0.35
CA GLU A 621 19.09 -4.49 0.56
C GLU A 621 19.11 -5.56 1.67
N ALA A 622 18.28 -5.43 2.70
CA ALA A 622 18.36 -6.24 3.92
C ALA A 622 17.20 -7.23 4.13
N TRP A 623 16.05 -7.05 3.47
CA TRP A 623 14.86 -7.87 3.71
C TRP A 623 14.59 -8.85 2.56
N ASP A 624 14.06 -10.03 2.91
CA ASP A 624 13.57 -11.02 1.95
C ASP A 624 12.21 -11.62 2.37
N ARG A 625 11.58 -12.36 1.46
CA ARG A 625 10.24 -12.94 1.65
C ARG A 625 10.12 -14.00 2.76
N TYR A 626 11.24 -14.41 3.35
CA TYR A 626 11.32 -15.34 4.47
C TYR A 626 11.83 -14.66 5.75
N SER A 627 11.96 -13.33 5.76
CA SER A 627 12.22 -12.53 6.95
C SER A 627 10.98 -12.45 7.85
N TYR A 628 11.17 -12.75 9.13
CA TYR A 628 10.15 -12.67 10.18
C TYR A 628 10.70 -11.85 11.34
N SER A 629 9.85 -11.04 11.96
CA SER A 629 10.26 -10.17 13.05
C SER A 629 10.45 -10.91 14.37
N TYR A 630 11.51 -10.56 15.11
CA TYR A 630 11.79 -11.00 16.48
C TYR A 630 11.59 -9.87 17.52
N GLY A 631 11.01 -8.75 17.10
CA GLY A 631 10.89 -7.56 17.92
C GLY A 631 9.89 -6.58 17.35
N SER A 632 9.84 -5.37 17.90
CA SER A 632 8.96 -4.30 17.40
C SER A 632 9.71 -2.99 17.21
N TYR A 633 11.05 -3.01 17.29
CA TYR A 633 11.84 -1.79 17.44
C TYR A 633 12.38 -1.28 16.10
N GLY A 634 12.69 -2.18 15.16
CA GLY A 634 13.08 -1.77 13.82
C GLY A 634 13.31 -2.93 12.84
N PRO A 635 13.61 -2.62 11.57
CA PRO A 635 13.86 -3.61 10.52
C PRO A 635 15.02 -4.57 10.83
N GLU A 636 15.94 -4.20 11.72
CA GLU A 636 17.02 -5.04 12.22
C GLU A 636 16.56 -6.21 13.10
N ASP A 637 15.31 -6.17 13.59
CA ASP A 637 14.69 -7.26 14.34
C ASP A 637 14.22 -8.40 13.43
N ASP A 638 14.13 -8.18 12.12
CA ASP A 638 13.74 -9.19 11.14
C ASP A 638 14.88 -10.13 10.81
N ARG A 639 14.62 -11.45 10.86
CA ARG A 639 15.60 -12.47 10.49
C ARG A 639 14.98 -13.49 9.54
N PRO A 640 15.73 -13.96 8.53
CA PRO A 640 15.21 -14.93 7.60
C PRO A 640 15.19 -16.33 8.22
N LEU A 641 14.12 -17.09 7.95
CA LEU A 641 14.10 -18.53 8.21
C LEU A 641 15.26 -19.21 7.48
N THR A 642 16.01 -20.06 8.16
CA THR A 642 17.32 -20.51 7.66
C THR A 642 17.27 -21.85 6.92
N THR A 643 16.30 -22.72 7.22
CA THR A 643 16.23 -24.07 6.62
C THR A 643 15.10 -24.22 5.60
N GLY A 644 15.27 -25.14 4.64
CA GLY A 644 14.23 -25.43 3.65
C GLY A 644 12.93 -25.99 4.27
N ALA A 645 13.02 -26.72 5.38
CA ALA A 645 11.86 -27.24 6.10
C ALA A 645 11.02 -26.11 6.71
N GLN A 646 11.68 -25.16 7.37
CA GLN A 646 11.06 -23.97 7.95
C GLN A 646 10.42 -23.09 6.85
N LYS A 647 11.15 -22.85 5.75
CA LYS A 647 10.63 -22.10 4.58
C LYS A 647 9.43 -22.75 3.88
N ASN A 648 9.12 -24.02 4.15
CA ASN A 648 7.92 -24.68 3.62
C ASN A 648 6.66 -24.43 4.48
N LYS A 649 6.84 -23.94 5.71
CA LYS A 649 5.76 -23.55 6.63
C LYS A 649 5.41 -22.07 6.55
N SER A 650 6.31 -21.25 5.99
CA SER A 650 6.05 -19.86 5.63
C SER A 650 5.07 -19.79 4.46
N LEU A 651 3.87 -19.28 4.72
CA LEU A 651 2.83 -19.06 3.71
C LEU A 651 3.06 -17.77 2.93
N GLY A 652 3.66 -16.76 3.55
CA GLY A 652 4.01 -15.51 2.88
C GLY A 652 3.98 -14.31 3.81
N GLN A 653 3.80 -13.13 3.22
CA GLN A 653 4.03 -11.84 3.87
C GLN A 653 2.89 -10.85 3.60
N MET A 654 2.63 -9.98 4.57
CA MET A 654 1.77 -8.80 4.47
C MET A 654 2.61 -7.55 4.66
N PHE A 655 2.27 -6.51 3.91
CA PHE A 655 2.79 -5.17 4.14
C PHE A 655 1.77 -4.38 4.97
N PRO A 656 2.07 -4.05 6.22
CA PRO A 656 1.09 -3.44 7.10
C PRO A 656 1.16 -1.90 7.08
N ILE A 657 0.00 -1.30 6.87
CA ILE A 657 -0.28 0.12 7.15
C ILE A 657 -0.96 0.16 8.51
N TRP A 658 -0.25 0.69 9.51
CA TRP A 658 -0.78 0.91 10.85
C TRP A 658 -1.07 2.39 11.07
N ASP A 659 -2.19 2.68 11.73
CA ASP A 659 -2.63 4.06 11.99
C ASP A 659 -2.76 4.33 13.49
N ASP A 660 -1.73 3.94 14.26
CA ASP A 660 -1.58 4.18 15.71
C ASP A 660 -1.78 5.66 16.10
N ALA A 661 -1.60 6.54 15.12
CA ALA A 661 -1.71 7.97 15.26
C ALA A 661 -3.13 8.52 15.00
N HIS A 662 -4.12 7.70 14.65
CA HIS A 662 -5.52 8.06 14.35
C HIS A 662 -5.66 9.12 13.25
N GLY A 663 -5.07 8.83 12.10
CA GLY A 663 -5.49 9.42 10.83
C GLY A 663 -4.82 10.72 10.47
N TYR A 664 -3.54 10.95 10.80
CA TYR A 664 -2.84 12.21 10.50
C TYR A 664 -2.44 12.43 9.04
N VAL A 665 -2.52 11.39 8.21
CA VAL A 665 -1.98 11.44 6.85
C VAL A 665 -3.08 11.15 5.85
N SER A 666 -3.26 12.03 4.86
CA SER A 666 -4.34 11.80 3.90
C SER A 666 -4.19 10.57 3.05
N GLU A 667 -5.31 10.03 2.56
CA GLU A 667 -5.33 8.91 1.62
C GLU A 667 -4.41 9.18 0.42
N TYR A 668 -4.36 10.42 -0.04
CA TYR A 668 -3.43 10.89 -1.06
C TYR A 668 -1.97 10.72 -0.59
N ILE A 669 -1.59 11.28 0.55
CA ILE A 669 -0.21 11.23 1.04
C ILE A 669 0.21 9.81 1.42
N LEU A 670 -0.68 9.03 2.03
CA LEU A 670 -0.46 7.61 2.34
C LEU A 670 -0.16 6.84 1.06
N SER A 671 -0.93 7.04 0.00
CA SER A 671 -0.68 6.42 -1.31
C SER A 671 0.67 6.82 -1.91
N ARG A 672 1.05 8.10 -1.80
CA ARG A 672 2.33 8.62 -2.31
C ARG A 672 3.51 8.03 -1.55
N THR A 673 3.39 7.96 -0.24
CA THR A 673 4.47 7.53 0.66
C THR A 673 4.60 6.01 0.79
N LEU A 674 3.55 5.27 0.40
CA LEU A 674 3.58 3.81 0.25
C LEU A 674 4.59 3.38 -0.83
N MET A 675 4.83 4.21 -1.85
CA MET A 675 5.74 3.90 -2.97
C MET A 675 7.04 4.70 -2.86
N PRO A 676 8.24 4.09 -2.72
CA PRO A 676 8.55 2.84 -3.39
C PRO A 676 8.51 1.59 -2.50
N ARG A 677 8.19 1.71 -1.22
CA ARG A 677 8.27 0.60 -0.25
C ARG A 677 7.42 -0.60 -0.65
N TYR A 678 6.17 -0.37 -1.07
CA TYR A 678 5.28 -1.47 -1.47
C TYR A 678 5.73 -2.15 -2.76
N ALA A 679 6.31 -1.39 -3.70
CA ALA A 679 6.91 -1.97 -4.89
C ALA A 679 8.14 -2.83 -4.54
N VAL A 680 8.99 -2.40 -3.60
CA VAL A 680 10.11 -3.21 -3.08
C VAL A 680 9.58 -4.48 -2.43
N PHE A 681 8.55 -4.36 -1.59
CA PHE A 681 7.89 -5.50 -0.97
C PHE A 681 7.39 -6.50 -2.02
N ALA A 682 6.63 -6.03 -3.01
CA ALA A 682 6.12 -6.88 -4.09
C ALA A 682 7.25 -7.54 -4.90
N TYR A 683 8.32 -6.79 -5.19
CA TYR A 683 9.51 -7.28 -5.87
C TYR A 683 10.15 -8.47 -5.12
N LYS A 684 10.25 -8.35 -3.80
CA LYS A 684 10.83 -9.36 -2.92
C LYS A 684 9.90 -10.56 -2.66
N THR A 685 8.60 -10.33 -2.48
CA THR A 685 7.62 -11.39 -2.18
C THR A 685 7.26 -12.23 -3.39
N TRP A 686 7.42 -11.73 -4.62
CA TRP A 686 7.27 -12.61 -5.79
C TRP A 686 8.38 -13.66 -5.87
N GLY A 687 9.62 -13.24 -5.59
CA GLY A 687 10.74 -14.15 -5.31
C GLY A 687 11.51 -14.69 -6.52
N ALA A 688 11.76 -13.86 -7.53
CA ALA A 688 12.69 -14.22 -8.61
C ALA A 688 14.15 -14.19 -8.11
N ASP A 689 14.93 -15.24 -8.33
CA ASP A 689 16.27 -15.36 -7.72
C ASP A 689 17.28 -14.32 -8.26
N TYR A 690 17.19 -13.97 -9.56
CA TYR A 690 18.07 -12.92 -10.13
C TYR A 690 17.72 -11.52 -9.62
N ALA A 691 16.54 -11.32 -9.02
CA ALA A 691 16.15 -10.06 -8.42
C ALA A 691 17.11 -9.64 -7.29
N LEU A 692 17.83 -10.60 -6.69
CA LEU A 692 18.82 -10.37 -5.65
C LEU A 692 20.11 -9.70 -6.16
N THR A 693 20.34 -9.64 -7.47
CA THR A 693 21.56 -9.03 -8.03
C THR A 693 21.37 -7.58 -8.50
N ALA A 694 20.13 -7.09 -8.60
CA ALA A 694 19.86 -5.72 -8.98
C ALA A 694 20.26 -4.75 -7.87
N SER A 695 20.76 -3.55 -8.22
CA SER A 695 20.98 -2.48 -7.25
C SER A 695 19.68 -1.73 -6.96
N TYR A 696 19.57 -1.10 -5.78
CA TYR A 696 18.40 -0.27 -5.47
C TYR A 696 18.22 0.88 -6.49
N SER A 697 19.31 1.48 -6.97
CA SER A 697 19.25 2.55 -7.98
C SER A 697 18.64 2.06 -9.31
N GLN A 698 18.97 0.84 -9.74
CA GLN A 698 18.35 0.23 -10.92
C GLN A 698 16.85 -0.04 -10.70
N PHE A 699 16.49 -0.59 -9.53
CA PHE A 699 15.11 -0.82 -9.14
C PHE A 699 14.29 0.48 -9.11
N GLU A 700 14.84 1.54 -8.49
CA GLU A 700 14.18 2.83 -8.37
C GLU A 700 13.92 3.46 -9.74
N ARG A 701 14.90 3.45 -10.64
CA ARG A 701 14.73 3.90 -12.03
C ARG A 701 13.64 3.10 -12.75
N LEU A 702 13.65 1.77 -12.62
CA LEU A 702 12.64 0.90 -13.22
C LEU A 702 11.23 1.26 -12.74
N LEU A 703 11.07 1.48 -11.44
CA LEU A 703 9.78 1.87 -10.85
C LEU A 703 9.26 3.21 -11.40
N PHE A 704 10.13 4.17 -11.67
CA PHE A 704 9.74 5.42 -12.35
C PHE A 704 9.35 5.17 -13.81
N ALA A 705 10.09 4.33 -14.53
CA ALA A 705 9.79 4.02 -15.93
C ALA A 705 8.45 3.28 -16.11
N LEU A 706 8.12 2.37 -15.19
CA LEU A 706 6.84 1.66 -15.19
C LEU A 706 5.67 2.55 -14.74
N GLY A 707 5.98 3.54 -13.90
CA GLY A 707 4.98 4.35 -13.21
C GLY A 707 4.15 3.50 -12.27
N THR A 708 2.87 3.88 -12.09
CA THR A 708 1.90 3.04 -11.36
C THR A 708 0.63 2.91 -12.21
N PRO A 709 -0.26 1.95 -11.94
CA PRO A 709 -1.56 1.89 -12.61
C PRO A 709 -2.44 3.13 -12.32
N ARG A 710 -2.14 3.87 -11.25
CA ARG A 710 -2.78 5.14 -10.91
C ARG A 710 -1.99 6.32 -11.43
N SER A 711 -2.66 7.16 -12.19
CA SER A 711 -2.07 8.35 -12.77
C SER A 711 -1.56 9.34 -11.72
N GLY A 712 -2.39 9.68 -10.73
CA GLY A 712 -2.04 10.68 -9.71
C GLY A 712 -0.93 10.29 -8.69
N MET A 713 -0.50 9.02 -8.61
CA MET A 713 0.45 8.61 -7.57
C MET A 713 1.92 8.86 -7.92
N ARG A 714 2.29 8.89 -9.21
CA ARG A 714 3.67 9.13 -9.65
C ARG A 714 3.83 9.94 -10.92
N GLU A 715 2.75 10.29 -11.63
CA GLU A 715 2.89 10.99 -12.93
C GLU A 715 3.53 12.37 -12.84
N HIS A 716 3.64 12.94 -11.64
CA HIS A 716 4.35 14.20 -11.39
C HIS A 716 5.78 14.02 -10.84
N VAL A 717 6.28 12.78 -10.74
CA VAL A 717 7.66 12.50 -10.31
C VAL A 717 8.45 12.00 -11.51
N THR A 718 9.03 12.95 -12.23
CA THR A 718 10.00 12.65 -13.28
C THR A 718 11.36 12.37 -12.63
N VAL A 719 12.12 11.43 -13.19
CA VAL A 719 13.51 11.23 -12.75
C VAL A 719 14.30 12.46 -13.18
N ASN A 720 14.74 13.27 -12.22
CA ASN A 720 15.58 14.43 -12.49
C ASN A 720 17.02 13.98 -12.73
N TYR A 721 17.46 13.99 -13.99
CA TYR A 721 18.83 13.63 -14.39
C TYR A 721 19.72 14.89 -14.41
N THR A 722 20.87 14.82 -13.75
CA THR A 722 21.92 15.84 -13.85
C THR A 722 22.67 15.73 -15.18
N GLU A 723 23.50 16.72 -15.51
CA GLU A 723 24.39 16.65 -16.67
C GLU A 723 25.31 15.42 -16.61
N ALA A 724 25.84 15.12 -15.42
CA ALA A 724 26.72 13.98 -15.21
C ALA A 724 26.00 12.65 -15.44
N ASP A 725 24.74 12.54 -15.01
CA ASP A 725 23.90 11.36 -15.28
C ASP A 725 23.68 11.18 -16.77
N ALA A 726 23.22 12.24 -17.44
CA ALA A 726 22.92 12.23 -18.86
C ALA A 726 24.15 11.80 -19.68
N LEU A 727 25.31 12.41 -19.43
CA LEU A 727 26.57 12.07 -20.10
C LEU A 727 26.97 10.61 -19.86
N LYS A 728 26.83 10.12 -18.62
CA LYS A 728 27.21 8.75 -18.27
C LYS A 728 26.28 7.70 -18.89
N ILE A 729 24.98 7.96 -18.91
CA ILE A 729 23.98 7.11 -19.56
C ILE A 729 24.26 7.03 -21.07
N MET A 730 24.55 8.18 -21.71
CA MET A 730 24.94 8.22 -23.12
C MET A 730 26.22 7.43 -23.38
N GLU A 731 27.25 7.55 -22.51
CA GLU A 731 28.49 6.78 -22.60
C GLU A 731 28.22 5.26 -22.50
N ASN A 732 27.38 4.85 -21.56
CA ASN A 732 26.98 3.45 -21.40
C ASN A 732 26.26 2.94 -22.65
N ILE A 733 25.31 3.70 -23.19
CA ILE A 733 24.59 3.36 -24.43
C ILE A 733 25.55 3.26 -25.62
N GLN A 734 26.46 4.23 -25.79
CA GLN A 734 27.46 4.20 -26.86
C GLN A 734 28.32 2.94 -26.79
N LYS A 735 28.77 2.54 -25.60
CA LYS A 735 29.52 1.29 -25.41
C LYS A 735 28.71 0.08 -25.83
N ALA A 736 27.44 -0.01 -25.45
CA ALA A 736 26.57 -1.11 -25.84
C ALA A 736 26.25 -1.12 -27.36
N LEU A 737 26.23 0.05 -27.99
CA LEU A 737 26.05 0.19 -29.44
C LEU A 737 27.26 -0.28 -30.25
N VAL A 738 28.48 -0.26 -29.68
CA VAL A 738 29.68 -0.77 -30.36
C VAL A 738 29.49 -2.20 -30.83
N ASP A 739 28.86 -3.02 -29.99
CA ASP A 739 28.52 -4.42 -30.28
C ASP A 739 27.41 -4.58 -31.37
N LEU A 740 26.78 -3.48 -31.80
CA LEU A 740 25.66 -3.41 -32.76
C LEU A 740 25.95 -2.56 -34.00
N THR A 741 27.21 -2.16 -34.18
CA THR A 741 27.69 -1.17 -35.15
C THR A 741 27.42 -1.48 -36.62
N ASP A 742 27.02 -2.70 -36.96
CA ASP A 742 26.74 -3.10 -38.34
C ASP A 742 25.34 -2.67 -38.84
N THR A 743 24.46 -2.16 -37.96
CA THR A 743 23.12 -1.70 -38.37
C THR A 743 23.05 -0.18 -38.61
N THR A 744 22.36 0.25 -39.68
CA THR A 744 22.16 1.68 -40.02
C THR A 744 21.53 2.48 -38.87
N ASN A 745 20.64 1.86 -38.09
CA ASN A 745 19.96 2.52 -36.98
C ASN A 745 20.88 2.70 -35.76
N ALA A 746 21.72 1.70 -35.43
CA ALA A 746 22.70 1.82 -34.36
C ALA A 746 23.74 2.92 -34.68
N GLN A 747 24.23 2.97 -35.93
CA GLN A 747 25.15 4.02 -36.38
C GLN A 747 24.53 5.42 -36.28
N ARG A 748 23.25 5.56 -36.67
CA ARG A 748 22.51 6.83 -36.56
C ARG A 748 22.33 7.28 -35.12
N LEU A 749 21.98 6.36 -34.22
CA LEU A 749 21.85 6.68 -32.80
C LEU A 749 23.21 7.07 -32.21
N TYR A 750 24.28 6.33 -32.52
CA TYR A 750 25.64 6.66 -32.09
C TYR A 750 26.03 8.09 -32.49
N GLY A 751 25.84 8.46 -33.77
CA GLY A 751 26.11 9.81 -34.25
C GLY A 751 25.27 10.89 -33.57
N LYS A 752 23.99 10.61 -33.29
CA LYS A 752 23.12 11.53 -32.52
C LYS A 752 23.64 11.76 -31.11
N LEU A 753 24.15 10.72 -30.44
CA LEU A 753 24.73 10.84 -29.09
C LEU A 753 25.99 11.71 -29.10
N ASP A 754 26.88 11.51 -30.08
CA ASP A 754 28.08 12.35 -30.27
C ASP A 754 27.73 13.84 -30.50
N GLU A 755 26.63 14.12 -31.19
CA GLU A 755 26.15 15.49 -31.42
C GLU A 755 25.60 16.11 -30.14
N ILE A 756 24.75 15.39 -29.40
CA ILE A 756 24.17 15.86 -28.13
C ILE A 756 25.28 16.16 -27.12
N GLN A 757 26.28 15.28 -26.98
CA GLN A 757 27.37 15.43 -26.02
C GLN A 757 28.28 16.64 -26.29
N LYS A 758 28.37 17.14 -27.52
CA LYS A 758 29.22 18.30 -27.86
C LYS A 758 28.67 19.62 -27.33
N ASP A 759 27.36 19.72 -27.20
CA ASP A 759 26.68 20.90 -26.67
C ASP A 759 25.46 20.46 -25.86
N ILE A 760 25.73 19.71 -24.79
CA ILE A 760 24.65 19.17 -23.96
C ILE A 760 23.88 20.30 -23.25
N SER A 761 24.55 21.42 -22.97
CA SER A 761 24.02 22.57 -22.21
C SER A 761 22.70 23.13 -22.74
N GLN A 762 22.41 23.01 -24.04
CA GLN A 762 21.16 23.45 -24.66
C GLN A 762 19.93 22.59 -24.30
N TYR A 763 20.13 21.42 -23.69
CA TYR A 763 19.09 20.44 -23.38
C TYR A 763 18.63 20.46 -21.91
N ALA A 764 19.18 21.34 -21.08
CA ALA A 764 18.70 21.54 -19.72
C ALA A 764 17.31 22.20 -19.72
N ASP A 765 16.42 21.76 -18.83
CA ASP A 765 15.12 22.40 -18.60
C ASP A 765 15.25 23.68 -17.75
N GLU A 766 14.12 24.34 -17.47
CA GLU A 766 14.08 25.58 -16.68
C GLU A 766 14.63 25.46 -15.25
N ASN A 767 14.73 24.23 -14.74
CA ASN A 767 15.26 23.90 -13.42
C ASN A 767 16.70 23.35 -13.48
N GLY A 768 17.30 23.28 -14.67
CA GLY A 768 18.67 22.83 -14.88
C GLY A 768 18.84 21.32 -15.01
N PHE A 769 17.76 20.55 -15.19
CA PHE A 769 17.82 19.09 -15.36
C PHE A 769 17.81 18.67 -16.83
N TYR A 770 18.42 17.52 -17.13
CA TYR A 770 18.58 16.96 -18.48
C TYR A 770 17.59 15.82 -18.75
N THR A 771 16.44 15.87 -18.08
CA THR A 771 15.49 14.75 -18.01
C THR A 771 14.87 14.40 -19.36
N GLY A 772 14.47 15.42 -20.13
CA GLY A 772 13.85 15.22 -21.44
C GLY A 772 14.77 14.50 -22.41
N ILE A 773 15.99 15.00 -22.59
CA ILE A 773 16.96 14.44 -23.54
C ILE A 773 17.44 13.04 -23.11
N THR A 774 17.63 12.82 -21.80
CA THR A 774 18.07 11.52 -21.27
C THR A 774 16.99 10.45 -21.49
N SER A 775 15.74 10.79 -21.21
CA SER A 775 14.60 9.89 -21.43
C SER A 775 14.40 9.57 -22.92
N GLU A 776 14.58 10.56 -23.79
CA GLU A 776 14.51 10.38 -25.25
C GLU A 776 15.59 9.40 -25.74
N VAL A 777 16.84 9.58 -25.29
CA VAL A 777 17.95 8.71 -25.68
C VAL A 777 17.76 7.27 -25.21
N ILE A 778 17.34 7.06 -23.96
CA ILE A 778 17.01 5.72 -23.44
C ILE A 778 15.91 5.09 -24.30
N ASN A 779 14.84 5.83 -24.58
CA ASN A 779 13.72 5.32 -25.38
C ASN A 779 14.17 4.93 -26.81
N LEU A 780 14.98 5.76 -27.45
CA LEU A 780 15.53 5.47 -28.78
C LEU A 780 16.41 4.23 -28.78
N TYR A 781 17.26 4.07 -27.77
CA TYR A 781 18.09 2.89 -27.61
C TYR A 781 17.22 1.65 -27.42
N GLU A 782 16.34 1.62 -26.43
CA GLU A 782 15.51 0.44 -26.09
C GLU A 782 14.56 -0.02 -27.20
N ASN A 783 14.27 0.84 -28.19
CA ASN A 783 13.42 0.53 -29.34
C ASN A 783 14.20 0.30 -30.65
N LEU A 784 15.53 0.13 -30.58
CA LEU A 784 16.29 -0.27 -31.75
C LEU A 784 15.85 -1.66 -32.26
N PRO A 785 15.60 -1.82 -33.58
CA PRO A 785 15.32 -3.12 -34.15
C PRO A 785 16.57 -3.99 -34.06
N TYR A 786 16.53 -5.02 -33.21
CA TYR A 786 17.63 -5.96 -33.05
C TYR A 786 17.57 -7.00 -34.16
N VAL A 787 18.15 -6.66 -35.31
CA VAL A 787 18.42 -7.65 -36.36
C VAL A 787 19.80 -8.20 -36.04
N SER A 788 19.91 -9.46 -35.62
CA SER A 788 21.15 -10.17 -35.88
C SER A 788 21.19 -10.36 -37.39
N ASP A 789 22.10 -9.68 -38.07
CA ASP A 789 22.43 -10.07 -39.43
C ASP A 789 22.91 -11.53 -39.36
N ALA A 790 22.06 -12.44 -39.82
CA ALA A 790 22.35 -13.86 -39.98
C ALA A 790 22.84 -14.13 -41.40
#